data_AF-A0A410X2G4-F1
#
_entry.id   AF-A0A410X2G4-F1
#
_cell.length_a   1.000
_cell.length_b   1.000
_cell.length_c   1.000
_cell.angle_alpha   90.00
_cell.angle_beta   90.00
_cell.angle_gamma   90.00
#
_symmetry.space_group_name_H-M   'P 1'
#
loop_
_entity.id
_entity.type
_entity.pdbx_description
1 polymer ?
#
loop_
_entity_poly.entity_id
_entity_poly.type
_entity_poly.pdbx_seq_one_letter_code
_entity_poly.pdbx_strand_id
1 'polypeptide(L)'
;MILPGLRLTIRTARDRFRTQWKKRASQAPRLFAFYSILSWLGLALLCLSLPFMKDSRTLLVQALASFYVLWQLWIVCRSKTVGWSAYAAFFIIGTWIVAPLNTLFIQLVFLPFDPAVYAVWNASLVSPLTEELMKLAPLLLFLRGSRKATSLSLADFALIGGATGAGLQFLEEYWMRLHASLEPAGSVAVSPDSAMSWNLFHFLPSLEQGLASPWAGHTAATALCALGLGIAIRLRRVIGKAAYALPVFLLVWVAADHAVHNGTQATWLNGFHMTLGGGAYTKALFIVLLIGAVAYDYADLNRMRKGLTLFRSENLIEPFRELYRSLSMLQEGAKRYVSLLRFYRIRRRLAFTLLYGKKDAKRSLGNLQDEMKTLNKAAVPVLLAAGFLLLSAAAWTGGLAAAAGSSPAVSACVSCLYAPTSAWWSGQSAAAKGVLLLGTAFLFTSFFPLWGAVSDTLAGDFKARRKHAGRLQPGEILPLLGAFTPRMAAAAGLQRLLDRLAGLGAGKKPSAPSAESASSGAQEQPSAAQSAEAPSAAESAADAGSGADDTADAPGAAGAARSGTVPERRHRFTTARTRQTVHQGKQAYLPAGTLYGGGWTIMGLHNWNGFLDAVRRDRCTVVRTEELPENGIRRAVIRRQGTDPLTGETFTSLTYGKTFYPKHYNDSEIDRLGEDALNKAILHNRLQSQNDHRGRLQAYTFREEVVGPDGKIIGVQGRVLPDAEGNLTEIIDHFPYNHRQTVSFRRLSADQD
;
A
#
# COMPACT_ATOMS: atom_id res chain seq x y z
N MET A 1 -17.84 -22.86 4.69
CA MET A 1 -17.64 -21.92 5.82
C MET A 1 -16.26 -22.20 6.40
N ILE A 2 -15.33 -21.23 6.42
CA ILE A 2 -13.98 -21.42 7.00
C ILE A 2 -13.87 -20.52 8.24
N LEU A 3 -13.37 -21.09 9.34
CA LEU A 3 -13.27 -20.51 10.68
C LEU A 3 -12.79 -19.04 10.67
N PRO A 4 -13.56 -18.09 11.24
CA PRO A 4 -13.18 -16.68 11.37
C PRO A 4 -11.79 -16.46 11.97
N GLY A 5 -11.34 -17.36 12.86
CA GLY A 5 -10.02 -17.34 13.49
C GLY A 5 -8.87 -17.47 12.49
N LEU A 6 -8.94 -18.38 11.52
CA LEU A 6 -7.86 -18.62 10.56
C LEU A 6 -7.56 -17.35 9.73
N ARG A 7 -8.59 -16.59 9.36
CA ARG A 7 -8.43 -15.34 8.62
C ARG A 7 -7.68 -14.28 9.44
N LEU A 8 -7.98 -14.19 10.73
CA LEU A 8 -7.31 -13.26 11.63
C LEU A 8 -5.85 -13.68 11.82
N THR A 9 -5.60 -14.97 12.08
CA THR A 9 -4.24 -15.54 12.21
C THR A 9 -3.38 -15.28 10.98
N ILE A 10 -3.87 -15.54 9.76
CA ILE A 10 -3.13 -15.28 8.52
C ILE A 10 -2.78 -13.79 8.38
N ARG A 11 -3.75 -12.90 8.62
CA ARG A 11 -3.55 -11.44 8.55
C ARG A 11 -2.45 -10.99 9.49
N THR A 12 -2.49 -11.53 10.68
CA THR A 12 -1.65 -11.22 11.80
C THR A 12 -0.24 -11.76 11.67
N ALA A 13 -0.09 -12.98 11.14
CA ALA A 13 1.19 -13.55 10.77
C ALA A 13 1.84 -12.74 9.65
N ARG A 14 1.06 -12.35 8.63
CA ARG A 14 1.53 -11.47 7.56
C ARG A 14 1.96 -10.10 8.08
N ASP A 15 1.17 -9.48 8.96
CA ASP A 15 1.53 -8.16 9.53
C ASP A 15 2.82 -8.25 10.38
N ARG A 16 3.03 -9.37 11.11
CA ARG A 16 4.29 -9.72 11.82
C ARG A 16 5.47 -9.89 10.86
N PHE A 17 5.31 -10.75 9.87
CA PHE A 17 6.32 -11.01 8.85
C PHE A 17 6.70 -9.69 8.18
N ARG A 18 5.71 -8.86 7.87
CA ARG A 18 5.91 -7.55 7.27
C ARG A 18 6.68 -6.60 8.18
N THR A 19 6.38 -6.50 9.48
CA THR A 19 7.12 -5.61 10.39
C THR A 19 8.55 -6.09 10.63
N GLN A 20 8.74 -7.40 10.82
CA GLN A 20 10.06 -8.02 10.92
C GLN A 20 10.87 -7.82 9.65
N TRP A 21 10.26 -8.03 8.50
CA TRP A 21 10.87 -7.80 7.20
C TRP A 21 11.26 -6.33 7.01
N LYS A 22 10.38 -5.38 7.35
CA LYS A 22 10.71 -3.94 7.31
C LYS A 22 11.97 -3.65 8.13
N LYS A 23 12.02 -4.17 9.36
CA LYS A 23 13.18 -4.01 10.26
C LYS A 23 14.44 -4.59 9.62
N ARG A 24 14.39 -5.83 9.13
CA ARG A 24 15.52 -6.50 8.47
C ARG A 24 15.97 -5.79 7.18
N ALA A 25 15.04 -5.39 6.33
CA ALA A 25 15.34 -4.68 5.09
C ALA A 25 15.96 -3.29 5.36
N SER A 26 15.53 -2.57 6.39
CA SER A 26 16.18 -1.31 6.79
C SER A 26 17.58 -1.51 7.38
N GLN A 27 17.86 -2.71 7.91
CA GLN A 27 19.16 -3.10 8.46
C GLN A 27 20.11 -3.69 7.41
N ALA A 28 19.67 -3.87 6.16
CA ALA A 28 20.44 -4.48 5.08
C ALA A 28 20.74 -3.49 3.94
N PRO A 29 21.47 -2.38 4.18
CA PRO A 29 21.80 -1.40 3.13
C PRO A 29 22.61 -2.02 2.00
N ARG A 30 23.46 -3.03 2.29
CA ARG A 30 24.22 -3.79 1.30
C ARG A 30 23.33 -4.53 0.30
N LEU A 31 22.20 -5.08 0.75
CA LEU A 31 21.24 -5.75 -0.14
C LEU A 31 20.60 -4.76 -1.12
N PHE A 32 20.28 -3.55 -0.63
CA PHE A 32 19.76 -2.49 -1.49
C PHE A 32 20.79 -2.02 -2.51
N ALA A 33 22.05 -1.83 -2.08
CA ALA A 33 23.14 -1.48 -2.98
C ALA A 33 23.38 -2.54 -4.04
N PHE A 34 23.43 -3.82 -3.65
CA PHE A 34 23.55 -4.95 -4.57
C PHE A 34 22.41 -5.00 -5.59
N TYR A 35 21.17 -4.88 -5.13
CA TYR A 35 19.99 -4.79 -5.99
C TYR A 35 20.06 -3.61 -6.98
N SER A 36 20.56 -2.46 -6.52
CA SER A 36 20.73 -1.27 -7.34
C SER A 36 21.78 -1.49 -8.44
N ILE A 37 22.93 -2.06 -8.08
CA ILE A 37 24.00 -2.42 -9.01
C ILE A 37 23.50 -3.42 -10.06
N LEU A 38 22.83 -4.50 -9.62
CA LEU A 38 22.24 -5.48 -10.54
C LEU A 38 21.21 -4.86 -11.49
N SER A 39 20.42 -3.90 -11.01
CA SER A 39 19.44 -3.21 -11.87
C SER A 39 20.12 -2.37 -12.95
N TRP A 40 21.23 -1.70 -12.63
CA TRP A 40 22.03 -0.94 -13.60
C TRP A 40 22.74 -1.85 -14.59
N LEU A 41 23.34 -2.95 -14.10
CA LEU A 41 23.95 -3.96 -14.95
C LEU A 41 22.93 -4.56 -15.91
N GLY A 42 21.73 -4.90 -15.42
CA GLY A 42 20.63 -5.40 -16.24
C GLY A 42 20.17 -4.41 -17.31
N LEU A 43 20.11 -3.10 -17.00
CA LEU A 43 19.84 -2.07 -18.00
C LEU A 43 20.94 -2.00 -19.06
N ALA A 44 22.20 -1.95 -18.64
CA ALA A 44 23.34 -1.86 -19.55
C ALA A 44 23.39 -3.07 -20.49
N LEU A 45 23.25 -4.29 -19.96
CA LEU A 45 23.23 -5.51 -20.75
C LEU A 45 22.02 -5.58 -21.68
N LEU A 46 20.83 -5.17 -21.23
CA LEU A 46 19.67 -5.09 -22.10
C LEU A 46 19.97 -4.17 -23.29
N CYS A 47 20.40 -2.93 -23.04
CA CYS A 47 20.72 -1.96 -24.10
C CYS A 47 21.81 -2.47 -25.06
N LEU A 48 22.89 -3.02 -24.52
CA LEU A 48 23.99 -3.58 -25.31
C LEU A 48 23.53 -4.77 -26.16
N SER A 49 22.58 -5.56 -25.68
CA SER A 49 22.10 -6.75 -26.39
C SER A 49 21.11 -6.46 -27.52
N LEU A 50 20.42 -5.30 -27.50
CA LEU A 50 19.42 -4.96 -28.52
C LEU A 50 19.94 -5.04 -29.98
N PRO A 51 21.14 -4.52 -30.32
CA PRO A 51 21.67 -4.63 -31.68
C PRO A 51 22.11 -6.06 -32.06
N PHE A 52 22.50 -6.89 -31.08
CA PHE A 52 23.14 -8.19 -31.35
C PHE A 52 22.20 -9.39 -31.17
N MET A 53 21.14 -9.27 -30.38
CA MET A 53 20.26 -10.38 -30.02
C MET A 53 18.82 -10.11 -30.46
N LYS A 54 18.31 -10.96 -31.37
CA LYS A 54 16.89 -10.94 -31.77
C LYS A 54 15.97 -11.13 -30.56
N ASP A 55 16.31 -12.06 -29.67
CA ASP A 55 15.49 -12.40 -28.50
C ASP A 55 15.37 -11.24 -27.50
N SER A 56 16.43 -10.44 -27.33
CA SER A 56 16.37 -9.22 -26.51
C SER A 56 15.42 -8.18 -27.08
N ARG A 57 15.35 -8.05 -28.41
CA ARG A 57 14.38 -7.16 -29.08
C ARG A 57 12.95 -7.68 -28.89
N THR A 58 12.74 -8.98 -29.04
CA THR A 58 11.46 -9.65 -28.77
C THR A 58 11.00 -9.41 -27.33
N LEU A 59 11.89 -9.59 -26.35
CA LEU A 59 11.62 -9.34 -24.93
C LEU A 59 11.21 -7.88 -24.70
N LEU A 60 11.97 -6.93 -25.24
CA LEU A 60 11.67 -5.51 -25.09
C LEU A 60 10.30 -5.15 -25.70
N VAL A 61 10.02 -5.64 -26.91
CA VAL A 61 8.75 -5.38 -27.60
C VAL A 61 7.58 -5.95 -26.81
N GLN A 62 7.70 -7.17 -26.29
CA GLN A 62 6.67 -7.77 -25.44
C GLN A 62 6.45 -6.99 -24.14
N ALA A 63 7.54 -6.50 -23.54
CA ALA A 63 7.47 -5.68 -22.34
C ALA A 63 6.78 -4.34 -22.58
N LEU A 64 7.10 -3.69 -23.69
CA LEU A 64 6.48 -2.42 -24.10
C LEU A 64 4.99 -2.62 -24.44
N ALA A 65 4.63 -3.70 -25.14
CA ALA A 65 3.23 -4.03 -25.46
C ALA A 65 2.42 -4.28 -24.19
N SER A 66 2.94 -5.10 -23.26
CA SER A 66 2.31 -5.35 -21.96
C SER A 66 2.18 -4.07 -21.14
N PHE A 67 3.21 -3.22 -21.15
CA PHE A 67 3.16 -1.93 -20.48
C PHE A 67 2.08 -1.01 -21.05
N TYR A 68 1.91 -1.01 -22.39
CA TYR A 68 0.87 -0.25 -23.06
C TYR A 68 -0.53 -0.71 -22.65
N VAL A 69 -0.78 -2.02 -22.62
CA VAL A 69 -2.01 -2.63 -22.11
C VAL A 69 -2.30 -2.20 -20.67
N LEU A 70 -1.29 -2.29 -19.79
CA LEU A 70 -1.42 -1.86 -18.40
C LEU A 70 -1.77 -0.36 -18.31
N TRP A 71 -1.15 0.46 -19.14
CA TRP A 71 -1.38 1.89 -19.17
C TRP A 71 -2.79 2.24 -19.67
N GLN A 72 -3.29 1.59 -20.71
CA GLN A 72 -4.66 1.75 -21.20
C GLN A 72 -5.68 1.48 -20.10
N LEU A 73 -5.59 0.30 -19.46
CA LEU A 73 -6.52 -0.07 -18.39
C LEU A 73 -6.39 0.87 -17.18
N TRP A 74 -5.16 1.28 -16.84
CA TRP A 74 -4.90 2.26 -15.79
C TRP A 74 -5.60 3.60 -16.05
N ILE A 75 -5.61 4.08 -17.31
CA ILE A 75 -6.26 5.34 -17.65
C ILE A 75 -7.78 5.22 -17.58
N VAL A 76 -8.36 4.19 -18.18
CA VAL A 76 -9.82 4.02 -18.27
C VAL A 76 -10.45 3.74 -16.90
N CYS A 77 -9.76 3.02 -16.02
CA CYS A 77 -10.18 2.78 -14.64
C CYS A 77 -10.08 4.05 -13.78
N ARG A 78 -10.95 5.04 -14.02
CA ARG A 78 -10.86 6.35 -13.36
C ARG A 78 -11.17 6.29 -11.89
N SER A 79 -12.12 5.47 -11.43
CA SER A 79 -12.48 5.33 -10.02
C SER A 79 -11.47 4.57 -9.13
N LYS A 80 -10.34 4.11 -9.71
CA LYS A 80 -9.30 3.34 -9.03
C LYS A 80 -8.83 3.92 -7.68
N THR A 81 -8.60 3.04 -6.72
CA THR A 81 -8.03 3.34 -5.40
C THR A 81 -6.65 2.73 -5.19
N VAL A 82 -6.25 1.77 -6.02
CA VAL A 82 -4.90 1.22 -6.00
C VAL A 82 -3.90 2.19 -6.65
N GLY A 83 -2.63 2.11 -6.23
CA GLY A 83 -1.53 2.86 -6.82
C GLY A 83 -0.83 2.06 -7.91
N TRP A 84 -0.10 2.73 -8.82
CA TRP A 84 0.57 2.09 -9.95
C TRP A 84 1.45 0.92 -9.51
N SER A 85 2.24 1.10 -8.47
CA SER A 85 3.12 0.02 -8.00
C SER A 85 2.37 -1.21 -7.49
N ALA A 86 1.19 -1.05 -6.89
CA ALA A 86 0.38 -2.19 -6.46
C ALA A 86 -0.22 -2.91 -7.68
N TYR A 87 -0.65 -2.13 -8.67
CA TYR A 87 -1.13 -2.61 -9.96
C TYR A 87 -0.04 -3.39 -10.73
N ALA A 88 1.15 -2.81 -10.88
CA ALA A 88 2.32 -3.46 -11.47
C ALA A 88 2.78 -4.69 -10.68
N ALA A 89 2.59 -4.73 -9.36
CA ALA A 89 2.88 -5.93 -8.57
C ALA A 89 1.96 -7.10 -8.93
N PHE A 90 0.68 -6.86 -9.25
CA PHE A 90 -0.22 -7.92 -9.72
C PHE A 90 0.16 -8.45 -11.11
N PHE A 91 0.72 -7.59 -11.96
CA PHE A 91 1.32 -8.00 -13.23
C PHE A 91 2.54 -8.89 -12.99
N ILE A 92 3.47 -8.47 -12.12
CA ILE A 92 4.64 -9.28 -11.73
C ILE A 92 4.20 -10.64 -11.14
N ILE A 93 3.15 -10.66 -10.30
CA ILE A 93 2.59 -11.90 -9.76
C ILE A 93 2.01 -12.78 -10.88
N GLY A 94 1.32 -12.20 -11.86
CA GLY A 94 0.83 -12.90 -13.03
C GLY A 94 1.96 -13.62 -13.78
N THR A 95 3.04 -12.89 -14.08
CA THR A 95 4.19 -13.42 -14.82
C THR A 95 4.99 -14.44 -14.03
N TRP A 96 5.36 -14.13 -12.80
CA TRP A 96 6.38 -14.90 -12.07
C TRP A 96 5.81 -15.90 -11.08
N ILE A 97 4.53 -15.80 -10.71
CA ILE A 97 3.93 -16.74 -9.77
C ILE A 97 2.81 -17.52 -10.44
N VAL A 98 1.82 -16.84 -11.01
CA VAL A 98 0.64 -17.49 -11.57
C VAL A 98 1.01 -18.39 -12.74
N ALA A 99 1.74 -17.88 -13.72
CA ALA A 99 2.09 -18.66 -14.90
C ALA A 99 2.96 -19.91 -14.56
N PRO A 100 4.06 -19.81 -13.78
CA PRO A 100 4.84 -20.99 -13.38
C PRO A 100 4.08 -21.95 -12.47
N LEU A 101 3.27 -21.43 -11.54
CA LEU A 101 2.47 -22.26 -10.64
C LEU A 101 1.39 -23.03 -11.40
N ASN A 102 0.77 -22.41 -12.40
CA ASN A 102 -0.18 -23.08 -13.28
C ASN A 102 0.50 -24.23 -14.04
N THR A 103 1.66 -23.97 -14.66
CA THR A 103 2.44 -25.01 -15.34
C THR A 103 2.80 -26.15 -14.40
N LEU A 104 3.32 -25.84 -13.20
CA LEU A 104 3.66 -26.85 -12.20
C LEU A 104 2.44 -27.66 -11.76
N PHE A 105 1.31 -26.98 -11.50
CA PHE A 105 0.06 -27.64 -11.10
C PHE A 105 -0.42 -28.62 -12.15
N ILE A 106 -0.48 -28.20 -13.41
CA ILE A 106 -0.89 -29.05 -14.53
C ILE A 106 0.06 -30.26 -14.65
N GLN A 107 1.37 -30.03 -14.66
CA GLN A 107 2.34 -31.12 -14.77
C GLN A 107 2.24 -32.13 -13.62
N LEU A 108 2.01 -31.67 -12.39
CA LEU A 108 1.85 -32.56 -11.23
C LEU A 108 0.53 -33.34 -11.25
N VAL A 109 -0.58 -32.69 -11.64
CA VAL A 109 -1.89 -33.34 -11.71
C VAL A 109 -1.90 -34.42 -12.80
N PHE A 110 -1.20 -34.19 -13.92
CA PHE A 110 -1.21 -35.10 -15.06
C PHE A 110 -0.02 -36.06 -15.15
N LEU A 111 0.94 -35.97 -14.23
CA LEU A 111 2.06 -36.90 -14.13
C LEU A 111 1.65 -38.39 -14.18
N PRO A 112 0.52 -38.84 -13.58
CA PRO A 112 0.13 -40.25 -13.62
C PRO A 112 -0.65 -40.68 -14.87
N PHE A 113 -0.94 -39.79 -15.82
CA PHE A 113 -1.77 -40.09 -17.00
C PHE A 113 -0.94 -40.37 -18.25
N ASP A 114 -1.55 -41.10 -19.19
CA ASP A 114 -0.96 -41.36 -20.50
C ASP A 114 -0.66 -40.03 -21.26
N PRO A 115 0.53 -39.88 -21.88
CA PRO A 115 0.94 -38.70 -22.63
C PRO A 115 -0.04 -38.20 -23.70
N ALA A 116 -0.70 -39.10 -24.43
CA ALA A 116 -1.64 -38.75 -25.49
C ALA A 116 -2.98 -38.26 -24.91
N VAL A 117 -3.45 -38.92 -23.85
CA VAL A 117 -4.63 -38.48 -23.08
C VAL A 117 -4.35 -37.12 -22.43
N TYR A 118 -3.16 -36.93 -21.88
CA TYR A 118 -2.70 -35.65 -21.34
C TYR A 118 -2.74 -34.54 -22.39
N ALA A 119 -2.16 -34.75 -23.57
CA ALA A 119 -2.08 -33.72 -24.60
C ALA A 119 -3.46 -33.18 -25.00
N VAL A 120 -4.43 -34.08 -25.21
CA VAL A 120 -5.79 -33.71 -25.62
C VAL A 120 -6.55 -33.00 -24.50
N TRP A 121 -6.60 -33.58 -23.30
CA TRP A 121 -7.37 -33.01 -22.18
C TRP A 121 -6.76 -31.72 -21.61
N ASN A 122 -5.44 -31.63 -21.63
CA ASN A 122 -4.72 -30.47 -21.13
C ASN A 122 -4.99 -29.23 -22.00
N ALA A 123 -4.80 -29.34 -23.32
CA ALA A 123 -5.04 -28.24 -24.25
C ALA A 123 -6.53 -27.85 -24.30
N SER A 124 -7.43 -28.83 -24.23
CA SER A 124 -8.85 -28.66 -24.55
C SER A 124 -9.74 -28.20 -23.40
N LEU A 125 -9.36 -28.42 -22.14
CA LEU A 125 -10.25 -28.14 -21.00
C LEU A 125 -9.50 -27.79 -19.72
N VAL A 126 -8.51 -28.59 -19.35
CA VAL A 126 -7.94 -28.48 -18.01
C VAL A 126 -7.04 -27.26 -17.89
N SER A 127 -6.12 -27.05 -18.83
CA SER A 127 -5.27 -25.86 -18.82
C SER A 127 -6.08 -24.56 -18.89
N PRO A 128 -7.03 -24.37 -19.83
CA PRO A 128 -7.88 -23.18 -19.86
C PRO A 128 -8.57 -22.90 -18.52
N LEU A 129 -9.22 -23.90 -17.92
CA LEU A 129 -9.94 -23.73 -16.66
C LEU A 129 -8.99 -23.42 -15.49
N THR A 130 -7.88 -24.17 -15.37
CA THR A 130 -6.92 -23.96 -14.28
C THR A 130 -6.22 -22.63 -14.42
N GLU A 131 -5.89 -22.21 -15.64
CA GLU A 131 -5.31 -20.91 -15.92
C GLU A 131 -6.23 -19.78 -15.47
N GLU A 132 -7.50 -19.80 -15.86
CA GLU A 132 -8.45 -18.77 -15.44
C GLU A 132 -8.65 -18.73 -13.92
N LEU A 133 -8.70 -19.89 -13.27
CA LEU A 133 -8.77 -19.98 -11.81
C LEU A 133 -7.50 -19.43 -11.12
N MET A 134 -6.32 -19.79 -11.62
CA MET A 134 -5.03 -19.36 -11.08
C MET A 134 -4.82 -17.85 -11.30
N LYS A 135 -5.28 -17.29 -12.43
CA LYS A 135 -5.28 -15.83 -12.68
C LYS A 135 -6.15 -15.06 -11.67
N LEU A 136 -7.24 -15.66 -11.18
CA LEU A 136 -8.07 -15.05 -10.13
C LEU A 136 -7.52 -15.26 -8.71
N ALA A 137 -6.64 -16.23 -8.50
CA ALA A 137 -6.13 -16.58 -7.17
C ALA A 137 -5.46 -15.40 -6.43
N PRO A 138 -4.60 -14.55 -7.06
CA PRO A 138 -4.04 -13.38 -6.39
C PRO A 138 -5.09 -12.41 -5.84
N LEU A 139 -6.16 -12.17 -6.59
CA LEU A 139 -7.28 -11.34 -6.15
C LEU A 139 -8.01 -12.00 -4.97
N LEU A 140 -8.35 -13.30 -5.07
CA LEU A 140 -9.04 -14.03 -4.00
C LEU A 140 -8.23 -14.04 -2.69
N LEU A 141 -6.92 -14.29 -2.78
CA LEU A 141 -5.99 -14.22 -1.66
C LEU A 141 -5.91 -12.80 -1.09
N PHE A 142 -5.89 -11.77 -1.95
CA PHE A 142 -5.93 -10.37 -1.52
C PHE A 142 -7.24 -10.05 -0.79
N LEU A 143 -8.39 -10.48 -1.30
CA LEU A 143 -9.70 -10.27 -0.67
C LEU A 143 -9.81 -10.95 0.70
N ARG A 144 -9.24 -12.15 0.83
CA ARG A 144 -9.19 -12.91 2.08
C ARG A 144 -8.23 -12.24 3.09
N GLY A 145 -6.99 -12.02 2.66
CA GLY A 145 -5.87 -11.63 3.51
C GLY A 145 -5.74 -10.12 3.75
N SER A 146 -6.26 -9.24 2.90
CA SER A 146 -6.07 -7.80 3.04
C SER A 146 -7.22 -7.15 3.83
N ARG A 147 -6.88 -6.18 4.70
CA ARG A 147 -7.88 -5.26 5.28
C ARG A 147 -8.33 -4.24 4.22
N LYS A 148 -7.42 -3.90 3.30
CA LYS A 148 -7.61 -2.93 2.21
C LYS A 148 -8.57 -3.43 1.13
N ALA A 149 -8.73 -4.74 1.02
CA ALA A 149 -9.70 -5.35 0.10
C ALA A 149 -11.14 -4.83 0.27
N THR A 150 -11.48 -4.33 1.46
CA THR A 150 -12.83 -3.84 1.74
C THR A 150 -13.09 -2.42 1.21
N SER A 151 -12.06 -1.74 0.70
CA SER A 151 -12.17 -0.39 0.14
C SER A 151 -11.80 -0.31 -1.34
N LEU A 152 -11.75 -1.45 -2.02
CA LEU A 152 -11.60 -1.49 -3.48
C LEU A 152 -12.84 -0.87 -4.15
N SER A 153 -12.59 -0.07 -5.17
CA SER A 153 -13.57 0.33 -6.19
C SER A 153 -13.88 -0.86 -7.11
N LEU A 154 -14.96 -0.84 -7.88
CA LEU A 154 -15.20 -1.88 -8.89
C LEU A 154 -14.11 -1.85 -9.97
N ALA A 155 -13.63 -0.67 -10.36
CA ALA A 155 -12.52 -0.54 -11.29
C ALA A 155 -11.21 -1.16 -10.78
N ASP A 156 -11.00 -1.23 -9.46
CA ASP A 156 -9.82 -1.92 -8.90
C ASP A 156 -9.88 -3.44 -9.11
N PHE A 157 -11.08 -4.05 -9.16
CA PHE A 157 -11.21 -5.47 -9.48
C PHE A 157 -10.77 -5.73 -10.92
N ALA A 158 -11.27 -4.92 -11.87
CA ALA A 158 -10.86 -4.98 -13.26
C ALA A 158 -9.35 -4.75 -13.43
N LEU A 159 -8.77 -3.76 -12.73
CA LEU A 159 -7.32 -3.53 -12.73
C LEU A 159 -6.54 -4.72 -12.19
N ILE A 160 -6.90 -5.25 -11.02
CA ILE A 160 -6.16 -6.36 -10.42
C ILE A 160 -6.23 -7.60 -11.32
N GLY A 161 -7.42 -7.96 -11.80
CA GLY A 161 -7.60 -9.08 -12.73
C GLY A 161 -6.85 -8.88 -14.03
N GLY A 162 -7.04 -7.73 -14.68
CA GLY A 162 -6.37 -7.41 -15.95
C GLY A 162 -4.85 -7.38 -15.83
N ALA A 163 -4.30 -6.85 -14.73
CA ALA A 163 -2.85 -6.92 -14.50
C ALA A 163 -2.34 -8.35 -14.40
N THR A 164 -3.01 -9.21 -13.62
CA THR A 164 -2.60 -10.60 -13.47
C THR A 164 -2.73 -11.38 -14.78
N GLY A 165 -3.82 -11.19 -15.53
CA GLY A 165 -3.99 -11.76 -16.87
C GLY A 165 -2.91 -11.28 -17.85
N ALA A 166 -2.62 -9.98 -17.90
CA ALA A 166 -1.55 -9.41 -18.72
C ALA A 166 -0.17 -9.97 -18.33
N GLY A 167 0.05 -10.25 -17.04
CA GLY A 167 1.29 -10.84 -16.57
C GLY A 167 1.52 -12.26 -17.08
N LEU A 168 0.47 -13.08 -17.09
CA LEU A 168 0.52 -14.42 -17.68
C LEU A 168 0.67 -14.35 -19.20
N GLN A 169 -0.12 -13.48 -19.85
CA GLN A 169 -0.02 -13.22 -21.29
C GLN A 169 1.37 -12.79 -21.72
N PHE A 170 2.03 -11.93 -20.94
CA PHE A 170 3.42 -11.54 -21.20
C PHE A 170 4.33 -12.76 -21.33
N LEU A 171 4.22 -13.73 -20.42
CA LEU A 171 5.08 -14.90 -20.41
C LEU A 171 4.75 -15.85 -21.57
N GLU A 172 3.46 -16.09 -21.80
CA GLU A 172 2.98 -16.93 -22.89
C GLU A 172 3.41 -16.39 -24.25
N GLU A 173 3.09 -15.13 -24.55
CA GLU A 173 3.44 -14.50 -25.82
C GLU A 173 4.96 -14.38 -26.00
N TYR A 174 5.70 -14.14 -24.91
CA TYR A 174 7.17 -14.15 -24.97
C TYR A 174 7.71 -15.54 -25.34
N TRP A 175 7.23 -16.61 -24.70
CA TRP A 175 7.64 -17.99 -24.98
C TRP A 175 7.21 -18.44 -26.38
N MET A 176 6.01 -18.10 -26.84
CA MET A 176 5.59 -18.36 -28.22
C MET A 176 6.54 -17.73 -29.24
N ARG A 177 6.94 -16.47 -29.02
CA ARG A 177 7.87 -15.76 -29.93
C ARG A 177 9.29 -16.33 -29.90
N LEU A 178 9.74 -16.82 -28.74
CA LEU A 178 11.00 -17.55 -28.64
C LEU A 178 10.93 -18.88 -29.37
N HIS A 179 9.84 -19.63 -29.23
CA HIS A 179 9.65 -20.88 -29.96
C HIS A 179 9.59 -20.66 -31.48
N ALA A 180 8.85 -19.66 -31.95
CA ALA A 180 8.78 -19.30 -33.36
C ALA A 180 10.16 -18.91 -33.96
N SER A 181 11.14 -18.56 -33.13
CA SER A 181 12.51 -18.30 -33.59
C SER A 181 13.32 -19.56 -33.92
N LEU A 182 12.85 -20.73 -33.47
CA LEU A 182 13.47 -22.04 -33.73
C LEU A 182 12.95 -22.70 -35.02
N GLU A 183 11.78 -22.28 -35.50
CA GLU A 183 11.18 -22.85 -36.70
C GLU A 183 11.88 -22.34 -37.98
N PRO A 184 12.04 -23.19 -39.03
CA PRO A 184 12.62 -22.77 -40.30
C PRO A 184 11.88 -21.57 -40.90
N ALA A 185 12.64 -20.63 -41.48
CA ALA A 185 12.07 -19.46 -42.14
C ALA A 185 11.07 -19.91 -43.23
N GLY A 186 9.79 -19.55 -43.08
CA GLY A 186 8.70 -19.93 -44.00
C GLY A 186 7.66 -20.89 -43.42
N SER A 187 7.78 -21.35 -42.17
CA SER A 187 6.68 -22.07 -41.51
C SER A 187 5.48 -21.15 -41.23
N VAL A 188 4.28 -21.62 -41.58
CA VAL A 188 3.04 -20.83 -41.67
C VAL A 188 2.51 -20.39 -40.29
N ALA A 189 3.07 -20.90 -39.18
CA ALA A 189 2.44 -20.76 -37.87
C ALA A 189 2.53 -19.35 -37.26
N VAL A 190 3.60 -18.58 -37.48
CA VAL A 190 3.72 -17.18 -37.02
C VAL A 190 4.72 -16.44 -37.91
N SER A 191 4.26 -15.66 -38.89
CA SER A 191 5.16 -14.75 -39.61
C SER A 191 5.77 -13.75 -38.61
N PRO A 192 7.10 -13.57 -38.58
CA PRO A 192 7.75 -12.54 -37.75
C PRO A 192 7.18 -11.13 -37.97
N ASP A 193 6.63 -10.88 -39.16
CA ASP A 193 6.07 -9.59 -39.55
C ASP A 193 4.58 -9.42 -39.16
N SER A 194 3.81 -10.52 -39.01
CA SER A 194 2.43 -10.45 -38.51
C SER A 194 2.35 -10.39 -36.97
N ALA A 195 3.39 -10.83 -36.27
CA ALA A 195 3.47 -10.87 -34.81
C ALA A 195 3.88 -9.53 -34.14
N MET A 196 4.27 -8.54 -34.94
CA MET A 196 4.87 -7.28 -34.48
C MET A 196 4.05 -6.03 -34.83
N SER A 197 2.75 -6.18 -35.15
CA SER A 197 1.87 -5.03 -35.35
C SER A 197 1.52 -4.36 -34.01
N TRP A 198 2.05 -3.17 -33.81
CA TRP A 198 1.65 -2.28 -32.73
C TRP A 198 0.31 -1.65 -33.08
N ASN A 199 -0.77 -2.37 -32.81
CA ASN A 199 -2.12 -1.84 -32.94
C ASN A 199 -2.44 -0.88 -31.78
N LEU A 200 -1.71 0.23 -31.75
CA LEU A 200 -1.76 1.28 -30.73
C LEU A 200 -3.18 1.80 -30.52
N PHE A 201 -4.04 1.78 -31.53
CA PHE A 201 -5.42 2.27 -31.41
C PHE A 201 -6.44 1.20 -30.99
N HIS A 202 -6.03 -0.06 -30.84
CA HIS A 202 -6.90 -1.11 -30.33
C HIS A 202 -6.94 -1.08 -28.80
N PHE A 203 -8.13 -1.23 -28.23
CA PHE A 203 -8.31 -1.35 -26.78
C PHE A 203 -7.85 -2.74 -26.31
N LEU A 204 -6.87 -2.80 -25.42
CA LEU A 204 -6.22 -4.02 -24.92
C LEU A 204 -5.69 -4.90 -26.08
N PRO A 205 -4.60 -4.50 -26.75
CA PRO A 205 -4.03 -5.30 -27.83
C PRO A 205 -3.42 -6.61 -27.31
N SER A 206 -3.60 -7.68 -28.08
CA SER A 206 -2.93 -8.99 -27.98
C SER A 206 -2.39 -9.36 -29.37
N LEU A 207 -1.67 -10.48 -29.52
CA LEU A 207 -1.35 -11.02 -30.86
C LEU A 207 -2.62 -11.22 -31.71
N GLU A 208 -3.70 -11.68 -31.05
CA GLU A 208 -5.07 -11.87 -31.54
C GLU A 208 -5.93 -10.59 -31.71
N GLN A 209 -6.01 -9.88 -32.84
CA GLN A 209 -6.52 -8.48 -32.85
C GLN A 209 -7.92 -8.27 -33.47
N GLY A 210 -8.88 -7.85 -32.63
CA GLY A 210 -10.19 -7.31 -33.06
C GLY A 210 -11.23 -7.25 -31.93
N LEU A 211 -12.29 -6.44 -32.07
CA LEU A 211 -13.52 -6.60 -31.25
C LEU A 211 -14.23 -7.91 -31.61
N ALA A 212 -14.04 -8.39 -32.84
CA ALA A 212 -14.58 -9.64 -33.37
C ALA A 212 -13.60 -10.83 -33.27
N SER A 213 -12.59 -10.73 -32.40
CA SER A 213 -11.64 -11.83 -32.18
C SER A 213 -12.33 -13.03 -31.51
N PRO A 214 -12.02 -14.28 -31.90
CA PRO A 214 -12.52 -15.48 -31.24
C PRO A 214 -12.05 -15.60 -29.79
N TRP A 215 -11.06 -14.79 -29.39
CA TRP A 215 -10.57 -14.72 -28.02
C TRP A 215 -10.34 -13.27 -27.59
N ALA A 216 -10.86 -12.92 -26.40
CA ALA A 216 -10.74 -11.56 -25.86
C ALA A 216 -9.31 -11.22 -25.38
N GLY A 217 -8.43 -12.23 -25.25
CA GLY A 217 -7.12 -12.13 -24.64
C GLY A 217 -7.18 -12.24 -23.11
N HIS A 218 -6.13 -12.83 -22.52
CA HIS A 218 -6.00 -13.08 -21.08
C HIS A 218 -6.27 -11.84 -20.22
N THR A 219 -5.82 -10.67 -20.66
CA THR A 219 -6.03 -9.41 -19.95
C THR A 219 -7.51 -9.08 -19.79
N ALA A 220 -8.27 -9.06 -20.89
CA ALA A 220 -9.68 -8.67 -20.87
C ALA A 220 -10.55 -9.75 -20.18
N ALA A 221 -10.29 -11.02 -20.51
CA ALA A 221 -10.89 -12.19 -19.89
C ALA A 221 -10.77 -12.18 -18.36
N THR A 222 -9.54 -12.04 -17.84
CA THR A 222 -9.31 -12.02 -16.39
C THR A 222 -9.92 -10.77 -15.74
N ALA A 223 -9.85 -9.61 -16.42
CA ALA A 223 -10.45 -8.37 -15.92
C ALA A 223 -11.99 -8.48 -15.82
N LEU A 224 -12.64 -9.13 -16.78
CA LEU A 224 -14.07 -9.42 -16.78
C LEU A 224 -14.47 -10.30 -15.59
N CYS A 225 -13.80 -11.44 -15.42
CA CYS A 225 -14.06 -12.36 -14.30
C CYS A 225 -13.84 -11.67 -12.94
N ALA A 226 -12.75 -10.92 -12.80
CA ALA A 226 -12.47 -10.15 -11.58
C ALA A 226 -13.52 -9.07 -11.32
N LEU A 227 -13.93 -8.33 -12.36
CA LEU A 227 -14.98 -7.31 -12.25
C LEU A 227 -16.33 -7.93 -11.86
N GLY A 228 -16.69 -9.05 -12.46
CA GLY A 228 -17.87 -9.84 -12.10
C GLY A 228 -17.88 -10.25 -10.63
N LEU A 229 -16.73 -10.66 -10.09
CA LEU A 229 -16.57 -10.93 -8.66
C LEU A 229 -16.76 -9.67 -7.82
N GLY A 230 -16.25 -8.53 -8.27
CA GLY A 230 -16.47 -7.22 -7.65
C GLY A 230 -17.95 -6.85 -7.59
N ILE A 231 -18.65 -6.97 -8.72
CA ILE A 231 -20.09 -6.73 -8.85
C ILE A 231 -20.87 -7.67 -7.91
N ALA A 232 -20.56 -8.96 -7.90
CA ALA A 232 -21.18 -9.92 -6.99
C ALA A 232 -21.00 -9.53 -5.51
N ILE A 233 -19.81 -9.07 -5.13
CA ILE A 233 -19.55 -8.60 -3.76
C ILE A 233 -20.39 -7.38 -3.38
N ARG A 234 -20.75 -6.53 -4.35
CA ARG A 234 -21.69 -5.40 -4.14
C ARG A 234 -23.13 -5.90 -4.06
N LEU A 235 -23.57 -6.65 -5.07
CA LEU A 235 -24.95 -7.10 -5.23
C LEU A 235 -25.39 -8.10 -4.17
N ARG A 236 -24.47 -8.85 -3.54
CA ARG A 236 -24.85 -9.80 -2.48
C ARG A 236 -25.58 -9.17 -1.29
N ARG A 237 -25.49 -7.84 -1.12
CA ARG A 237 -26.24 -7.11 -0.09
C ARG A 237 -27.72 -6.97 -0.43
N VAL A 238 -28.06 -7.07 -1.72
CA VAL A 238 -29.41 -6.90 -2.25
C VAL A 238 -30.03 -8.27 -2.55
N ILE A 239 -29.33 -9.11 -3.33
CA ILE A 239 -29.85 -10.40 -3.82
C ILE A 239 -29.19 -11.61 -3.15
N GLY A 240 -28.49 -11.40 -2.02
CA GLY A 240 -27.92 -12.49 -1.23
C GLY A 240 -26.85 -13.31 -1.96
N LYS A 241 -26.84 -14.62 -1.73
CA LYS A 241 -25.81 -15.53 -2.31
C LYS A 241 -25.97 -15.73 -3.82
N ALA A 242 -27.16 -15.48 -4.39
CA ALA A 242 -27.41 -15.59 -5.82
C ALA A 242 -26.51 -14.67 -6.66
N ALA A 243 -26.02 -13.56 -6.08
CA ALA A 243 -25.04 -12.68 -6.73
C ALA A 243 -23.77 -13.40 -7.19
N TYR A 244 -23.42 -14.53 -6.58
CA TYR A 244 -22.24 -15.32 -6.95
C TYR A 244 -22.44 -16.19 -8.19
N ALA A 245 -23.66 -16.30 -8.73
CA ALA A 245 -23.89 -16.94 -10.02
C ALA A 245 -23.18 -16.19 -11.16
N LEU A 246 -23.14 -14.85 -11.10
CA LEU A 246 -22.49 -14.01 -12.11
C LEU A 246 -21.00 -14.34 -12.31
N PRO A 247 -20.12 -14.28 -11.28
CA PRO A 247 -18.70 -14.59 -11.47
C PRO A 247 -18.44 -16.05 -11.85
N VAL A 248 -19.31 -16.99 -11.44
CA VAL A 248 -19.20 -18.40 -11.87
C VAL A 248 -19.53 -18.51 -13.36
N PHE A 249 -20.63 -17.89 -13.81
CA PHE A 249 -21.02 -17.86 -15.22
C PHE A 249 -19.92 -17.23 -16.08
N LEU A 250 -19.40 -16.06 -15.69
CA LEU A 250 -18.33 -15.38 -16.44
C LEU A 250 -17.05 -16.22 -16.50
N LEU A 251 -16.69 -16.92 -15.42
CA LEU A 251 -15.54 -17.82 -15.42
C LEU A 251 -15.73 -18.99 -16.37
N VAL A 252 -16.90 -19.64 -16.36
CA VAL A 252 -17.23 -20.74 -17.27
C VAL A 252 -17.22 -20.26 -18.72
N TRP A 253 -17.78 -19.08 -18.98
CA TRP A 253 -17.75 -18.46 -20.31
C TRP A 253 -16.33 -18.20 -20.78
N VAL A 254 -15.52 -17.48 -20.01
CA VAL A 254 -14.14 -17.19 -20.39
C VAL A 254 -13.31 -18.47 -20.55
N ALA A 255 -13.50 -19.47 -19.70
CA ALA A 255 -12.81 -20.75 -19.82
C ALA A 255 -13.21 -21.51 -21.10
N ALA A 256 -14.48 -21.41 -21.53
CA ALA A 256 -14.94 -22.02 -22.77
C ALA A 256 -14.36 -21.30 -24.01
N ASP A 257 -14.38 -19.97 -24.03
CA ASP A 257 -13.74 -19.19 -25.11
C ASP A 257 -12.25 -19.51 -25.21
N HIS A 258 -11.57 -19.61 -24.06
CA HIS A 258 -10.15 -19.95 -24.00
C HIS A 258 -9.89 -21.39 -24.46
N ALA A 259 -10.74 -22.35 -24.09
CA ALA A 259 -10.64 -23.73 -24.55
C ALA A 259 -10.82 -23.86 -26.07
N VAL A 260 -11.75 -23.10 -26.67
CA VAL A 260 -11.94 -23.07 -28.13
C VAL A 260 -10.75 -22.43 -28.82
N HIS A 261 -10.22 -21.34 -28.27
CA HIS A 261 -8.98 -20.72 -28.77
C HIS A 261 -7.80 -21.70 -28.75
N ASN A 262 -7.69 -22.54 -27.73
CA ASN A 262 -6.65 -23.57 -27.63
C ASN A 262 -6.90 -24.80 -28.54
N GLY A 263 -7.94 -24.77 -29.39
CA GLY A 263 -8.19 -25.79 -30.40
C GLY A 263 -9.02 -26.98 -29.91
N THR A 264 -9.82 -26.82 -28.86
CA THR A 264 -10.70 -27.90 -28.37
C THR A 264 -11.63 -28.42 -29.48
N GLN A 265 -11.69 -29.75 -29.60
CA GLN A 265 -12.61 -30.42 -30.53
C GLN A 265 -13.96 -30.77 -29.87
N ALA A 266 -14.16 -30.38 -28.60
CA ALA A 266 -15.39 -30.66 -27.87
C ALA A 266 -16.57 -29.87 -28.47
N THR A 267 -17.51 -30.59 -29.07
CA THR A 267 -18.67 -30.01 -29.78
C THR A 267 -19.55 -29.13 -28.88
N TRP A 268 -19.75 -29.52 -27.62
CA TRP A 268 -20.56 -28.75 -26.67
C TRP A 268 -19.88 -27.42 -26.27
N LEU A 269 -18.56 -27.38 -26.13
CA LEU A 269 -17.80 -26.16 -25.86
C LEU A 269 -17.84 -25.21 -27.06
N ASN A 270 -17.65 -25.75 -28.26
CA ASN A 270 -17.79 -24.98 -29.50
C ASN A 270 -19.21 -24.43 -29.66
N GLY A 271 -20.25 -25.23 -29.42
CA GLY A 271 -21.64 -24.77 -29.44
C GLY A 271 -21.93 -23.65 -28.43
N PHE A 272 -21.40 -23.79 -27.21
CA PHE A 272 -21.53 -22.77 -26.16
C PHE A 272 -20.79 -21.47 -26.52
N HIS A 273 -19.55 -21.58 -27.00
CA HIS A 273 -18.75 -20.46 -27.51
C HIS A 273 -19.48 -19.70 -28.64
N MET A 274 -19.99 -20.42 -29.64
CA MET A 274 -20.72 -19.81 -30.76
C MET A 274 -22.02 -19.14 -30.30
N THR A 275 -22.76 -19.77 -29.38
CA THR A 275 -24.01 -19.20 -28.82
C THR A 275 -23.76 -17.88 -28.10
N LEU A 276 -22.60 -17.74 -27.46
CA LEU A 276 -22.19 -16.55 -26.74
C LEU A 276 -21.40 -15.56 -27.60
N GLY A 277 -21.52 -15.66 -28.93
CA GLY A 277 -20.97 -14.69 -29.88
C GLY A 277 -19.53 -14.93 -30.28
N GLY A 278 -19.04 -16.18 -30.14
CA GLY A 278 -17.75 -16.60 -30.67
C GLY A 278 -16.59 -15.77 -30.13
N GLY A 279 -16.53 -15.51 -28.82
CA GLY A 279 -15.47 -14.74 -28.16
C GLY A 279 -15.55 -13.21 -28.33
N ALA A 280 -16.17 -12.70 -29.40
CA ALA A 280 -16.30 -11.27 -29.65
C ALA A 280 -17.05 -10.54 -28.51
N TYR A 281 -18.09 -11.17 -27.97
CA TYR A 281 -18.92 -10.57 -26.93
C TYR A 281 -18.25 -10.50 -25.58
N THR A 282 -17.24 -11.32 -25.29
CA THR A 282 -16.51 -11.29 -24.02
C THR A 282 -15.80 -9.95 -23.83
N LYS A 283 -15.13 -9.45 -24.88
CA LYS A 283 -14.46 -8.15 -24.86
C LYS A 283 -15.45 -6.98 -24.80
N ALA A 284 -16.55 -7.06 -25.56
CA ALA A 284 -17.60 -6.04 -25.56
C ALA A 284 -18.29 -5.95 -24.18
N LEU A 285 -18.66 -7.10 -23.60
CA LEU A 285 -19.26 -7.17 -22.26
C LEU A 285 -18.32 -6.59 -21.20
N PHE A 286 -17.02 -6.89 -21.28
CA PHE A 286 -16.04 -6.28 -20.39
C PHE A 286 -16.06 -4.76 -20.46
N ILE A 287 -16.07 -4.17 -21.66
CA ILE A 287 -16.12 -2.71 -21.85
C ILE A 287 -17.39 -2.13 -21.24
N VAL A 288 -18.55 -2.73 -21.53
CA VAL A 288 -19.86 -2.28 -20.99
C VAL A 288 -19.87 -2.34 -19.47
N LEU A 289 -19.43 -3.45 -18.88
CA LEU A 289 -19.37 -3.60 -17.43
C LEU A 289 -18.35 -2.66 -16.80
N LEU A 290 -17.22 -2.37 -17.47
CA LEU A 290 -16.22 -1.42 -16.99
C LEU A 290 -16.78 0.00 -16.96
N ILE A 291 -17.48 0.43 -18.01
CA ILE A 291 -18.17 1.73 -18.04
C ILE A 291 -19.19 1.81 -16.91
N GLY A 292 -20.05 0.78 -16.78
CA GLY A 292 -21.04 0.69 -15.70
C GLY A 292 -20.40 0.70 -14.30
N ALA A 293 -19.26 0.03 -14.13
CA ALA A 293 -18.51 -0.01 -12.89
C ALA A 293 -17.94 1.37 -12.51
N VAL A 294 -17.35 2.09 -13.46
CA VAL A 294 -16.86 3.45 -13.23
C VAL A 294 -18.03 4.37 -12.90
N ALA A 295 -19.12 4.34 -13.67
CA ALA A 295 -20.31 5.14 -13.40
C ALA A 295 -20.88 4.86 -12.00
N TYR A 296 -21.02 3.59 -11.63
CA TYR A 296 -21.51 3.16 -10.32
C TYR A 296 -20.58 3.63 -9.18
N ASP A 297 -19.27 3.48 -9.35
CA ASP A 297 -18.29 3.96 -8.38
C ASP A 297 -18.40 5.49 -8.17
N TYR A 298 -18.60 6.28 -9.23
CA TYR A 298 -18.80 7.73 -9.10
C TYR A 298 -20.16 8.11 -8.50
N ALA A 299 -21.22 7.35 -8.79
CA ALA A 299 -22.50 7.51 -8.09
C ALA A 299 -22.33 7.31 -6.58
N ASP A 300 -21.58 6.29 -6.18
CA ASP A 300 -21.24 6.03 -4.77
C ASP A 300 -20.36 7.12 -4.14
N LEU A 301 -19.39 7.66 -4.88
CA LEU A 301 -18.59 8.81 -4.41
C LEU A 301 -19.48 10.01 -4.12
N ASN A 302 -20.43 10.31 -5.02
CA ASN A 302 -21.34 11.43 -4.85
C ASN A 302 -22.36 11.22 -3.73
N ARG A 303 -22.80 9.98 -3.47
CA ARG A 303 -23.59 9.64 -2.27
C ARG A 303 -22.84 9.98 -0.97
N MET A 304 -21.52 9.83 -0.98
CA MET A 304 -20.66 10.11 0.19
C MET A 304 -20.12 11.54 0.23
N ARG A 305 -20.47 12.42 -0.72
CA ARG A 305 -19.85 13.74 -0.88
C ARG A 305 -19.80 14.58 0.40
N LYS A 306 -20.86 14.55 1.22
CA LYS A 306 -20.95 15.29 2.49
C LYS A 306 -19.85 14.90 3.50
N GLY A 307 -19.34 13.67 3.41
CA GLY A 307 -18.27 13.16 4.27
C GLY A 307 -16.88 13.19 3.64
N LEU A 308 -16.71 13.83 2.48
CA LEU A 308 -15.46 13.88 1.73
C LEU A 308 -14.94 15.30 1.62
N THR A 309 -13.62 15.44 1.48
CA THR A 309 -13.02 16.71 1.10
C THR A 309 -13.31 16.99 -0.38
N LEU A 310 -13.99 18.10 -0.64
CA LEU A 310 -14.31 18.62 -1.96
C LEU A 310 -13.49 19.89 -2.22
N PHE A 311 -13.25 20.21 -3.49
CA PHE A 311 -12.76 21.54 -3.86
C PHE A 311 -13.86 22.58 -3.69
N ARG A 312 -13.48 23.85 -3.46
CA ARG A 312 -14.43 24.96 -3.25
C ARG A 312 -15.47 25.11 -4.37
N SER A 313 -15.09 24.78 -5.60
CA SER A 313 -15.94 24.82 -6.80
C SER A 313 -16.54 23.45 -7.19
N GLU A 314 -16.37 22.41 -6.38
CA GLU A 314 -16.78 21.05 -6.73
C GLU A 314 -18.10 20.67 -6.06
N ASN A 315 -19.20 20.82 -6.80
CA ASN A 315 -20.54 20.40 -6.35
C ASN A 315 -20.83 18.91 -6.64
N LEU A 316 -20.10 18.35 -7.62
CA LEU A 316 -20.22 16.97 -8.08
C LEU A 316 -18.82 16.42 -8.37
N ILE A 317 -18.56 15.20 -7.92
CA ILE A 317 -17.33 14.45 -8.21
C ILE A 317 -17.52 13.72 -9.55
N GLU A 318 -16.75 14.07 -10.57
CA GLU A 318 -16.91 13.53 -11.93
C GLU A 318 -15.58 13.05 -12.54
N PRO A 319 -15.56 11.93 -13.28
CA PRO A 319 -14.33 11.37 -13.83
C PRO A 319 -13.62 12.29 -14.81
N PHE A 320 -14.39 12.96 -15.69
CA PHE A 320 -13.88 13.84 -16.71
C PHE A 320 -13.32 15.13 -16.12
N ARG A 321 -14.00 15.74 -15.15
CA ARG A 321 -13.50 16.94 -14.46
C ARG A 321 -12.24 16.64 -13.66
N GLU A 322 -12.17 15.51 -12.95
CA GLU A 322 -10.94 15.09 -12.27
C GLU A 322 -9.79 14.86 -13.25
N LEU A 323 -10.07 14.28 -14.44
CA LEU A 323 -9.06 14.10 -15.48
C LEU A 323 -8.58 15.44 -16.03
N TYR A 324 -9.49 16.30 -16.45
CA TYR A 324 -9.20 17.64 -16.97
C TYR A 324 -8.36 18.45 -15.99
N ARG A 325 -8.80 18.53 -14.71
CA ARG A 325 -8.04 19.22 -13.65
C ARG A 325 -6.66 18.60 -13.43
N SER A 326 -6.53 17.28 -13.52
CA SER A 326 -5.21 16.65 -13.43
C SER A 326 -4.32 17.08 -14.59
N LEU A 327 -4.83 17.04 -15.82
CA LEU A 327 -4.04 17.43 -16.99
C LEU A 327 -3.68 18.92 -16.98
N SER A 328 -4.59 19.81 -16.55
CA SER A 328 -4.29 21.24 -16.45
C SER A 328 -3.21 21.53 -15.40
N MET A 329 -3.22 20.81 -14.26
CA MET A 329 -2.18 20.94 -13.24
C MET A 329 -0.79 20.47 -13.71
N LEU A 330 -0.69 19.75 -14.83
CA LEU A 330 0.62 19.39 -15.40
C LEU A 330 1.37 20.64 -15.86
N GLN A 331 0.66 21.67 -16.35
CA GLN A 331 1.22 22.96 -16.78
C GLN A 331 1.77 23.77 -15.60
N GLU A 332 1.13 23.68 -14.44
CA GLU A 332 1.57 24.36 -13.21
C GLU A 332 2.71 23.65 -12.47
N GLY A 333 3.06 22.45 -12.93
CA GLY A 333 4.18 21.67 -12.42
C GLY A 333 3.79 20.27 -11.98
N ALA A 334 4.69 19.33 -12.28
CA ALA A 334 4.49 17.89 -12.05
C ALA A 334 4.21 17.51 -10.58
N LYS A 335 4.70 18.32 -9.63
CA LYS A 335 4.43 18.13 -8.19
C LYS A 335 2.96 18.39 -7.85
N ARG A 336 2.32 19.41 -8.44
CA ARG A 336 0.89 19.71 -8.25
C ARG A 336 0.04 18.61 -8.88
N TYR A 337 0.36 18.23 -10.12
CA TYR A 337 -0.28 17.10 -10.82
C TYR A 337 -0.31 15.82 -9.97
N VAL A 338 0.85 15.37 -9.46
CA VAL A 338 0.93 14.13 -8.69
C VAL A 338 0.25 14.24 -7.33
N SER A 339 0.34 15.41 -6.69
CA SER A 339 -0.37 15.67 -5.43
C SER A 339 -1.88 15.56 -5.62
N LEU A 340 -2.39 16.06 -6.74
CA LEU A 340 -3.80 15.96 -7.11
C LEU A 340 -4.23 14.52 -7.41
N LEU A 341 -3.45 13.77 -8.19
CA LEU A 341 -3.72 12.34 -8.42
C LEU A 341 -3.75 11.54 -7.11
N ARG A 342 -2.84 11.85 -6.18
CA ARG A 342 -2.78 11.24 -4.86
C ARG A 342 -3.99 11.63 -4.01
N PHE A 343 -4.41 12.88 -4.05
CA PHE A 343 -5.62 13.38 -3.41
C PHE A 343 -6.86 12.60 -3.88
N TYR A 344 -7.11 12.54 -5.20
CA TYR A 344 -8.26 11.81 -5.74
C TYR A 344 -8.28 10.35 -5.30
N ARG A 345 -7.13 9.66 -5.36
CA ARG A 345 -7.03 8.27 -4.91
C ARG A 345 -7.36 8.11 -3.42
N ILE A 346 -6.85 9.00 -2.57
CA ILE A 346 -7.12 8.97 -1.13
C ILE A 346 -8.59 9.23 -0.85
N ARG A 347 -9.20 10.23 -1.52
CA ARG A 347 -10.62 10.57 -1.41
C ARG A 347 -11.50 9.36 -1.75
N ARG A 348 -11.25 8.70 -2.88
CA ARG A 348 -12.01 7.51 -3.30
C ARG A 348 -11.87 6.36 -2.32
N ARG A 349 -10.63 6.12 -1.87
CA ARG A 349 -10.36 5.07 -0.87
C ARG A 349 -11.06 5.34 0.45
N LEU A 350 -11.11 6.60 0.89
CA LEU A 350 -11.87 7.02 2.06
C LEU A 350 -13.37 6.72 1.87
N ALA A 351 -13.95 7.20 0.77
CA ALA A 351 -15.36 6.99 0.45
C ALA A 351 -15.76 5.50 0.45
N PHE A 352 -15.00 4.66 -0.27
CA PHE A 352 -15.30 3.22 -0.32
C PHE A 352 -15.01 2.52 1.01
N THR A 353 -14.06 3.00 1.83
CA THR A 353 -13.90 2.48 3.20
C THR A 353 -15.12 2.82 4.07
N LEU A 354 -15.72 4.00 3.89
CA LEU A 354 -16.92 4.39 4.64
C LEU A 354 -18.15 3.56 4.22
N LEU A 355 -18.36 3.36 2.90
CA LEU A 355 -19.47 2.59 2.33
C LEU A 355 -19.33 1.07 2.53
N TYR A 356 -18.13 0.55 2.33
CA TYR A 356 -17.88 -0.89 2.15
C TYR A 356 -16.90 -1.49 3.16
N GLY A 357 -16.14 -0.65 3.85
CA GLY A 357 -15.16 -1.07 4.84
C GLY A 357 -15.78 -1.80 6.02
N LYS A 358 -15.13 -2.89 6.45
CA LYS A 358 -15.45 -3.55 7.73
C LYS A 358 -15.03 -2.68 8.92
N LYS A 359 -15.56 -2.96 10.12
CA LYS A 359 -15.23 -2.22 11.37
C LYS A 359 -13.72 -1.99 11.55
N ASP A 360 -12.90 -3.02 11.29
CA ASP A 360 -11.43 -2.91 11.41
C ASP A 360 -10.78 -2.00 10.37
N ALA A 361 -11.29 -2.03 9.13
CA ALA A 361 -10.79 -1.14 8.06
C ALA A 361 -11.13 0.32 8.39
N LYS A 362 -12.33 0.56 8.95
CA LYS A 362 -12.76 1.87 9.44
C LYS A 362 -11.89 2.35 10.61
N ARG A 363 -11.54 1.47 11.55
CA ARG A 363 -10.60 1.78 12.66
C ARG A 363 -9.20 2.14 12.18
N SER A 364 -8.76 1.61 11.04
CA SER A 364 -7.43 1.89 10.50
C SER A 364 -7.32 3.17 9.67
N LEU A 365 -8.40 3.96 9.54
CA LEU A 365 -8.47 5.11 8.61
C LEU A 365 -7.27 6.05 8.69
N GLY A 366 -6.80 6.35 9.90
CA GLY A 366 -5.67 7.26 10.15
C GLY A 366 -4.31 6.73 9.67
N ASN A 367 -4.12 5.41 9.62
CA ASN A 367 -2.82 4.77 9.29
C ASN A 367 -2.73 4.30 7.83
N LEU A 368 -3.79 4.48 7.03
CA LEU A 368 -3.91 3.89 5.68
C LEU A 368 -2.93 4.48 4.65
N GLN A 369 -2.38 5.68 4.90
CA GLN A 369 -1.48 6.41 3.99
C GLN A 369 -0.03 5.92 4.08
N ASP A 370 0.50 5.72 5.28
CA ASP A 370 1.91 5.34 5.50
C ASP A 370 2.20 3.88 5.13
N GLU A 371 1.18 3.03 5.14
CA GLU A 371 1.32 1.62 4.83
C GLU A 371 1.47 1.28 3.34
N MET A 372 1.21 2.18 2.39
CA MET A 372 1.33 1.85 0.96
C MET A 372 2.76 1.95 0.43
N LYS A 373 3.56 2.89 0.94
CA LYS A 373 4.92 3.15 0.44
C LYS A 373 5.94 2.06 0.79
N THR A 374 5.69 1.24 1.81
CA THR A 374 6.68 0.24 2.27
C THR A 374 6.57 -1.13 1.60
N LEU A 375 5.45 -1.48 0.95
CA LEU A 375 5.27 -2.81 0.33
C LEU A 375 6.06 -2.94 -0.99
N ASN A 376 6.18 -1.86 -1.77
CA ASN A 376 6.83 -1.92 -3.09
C ASN A 376 8.36 -1.99 -3.05
N LYS A 377 8.98 -1.63 -1.92
CA LYS A 377 10.44 -1.47 -1.85
C LYS A 377 11.19 -2.81 -1.80
N ALA A 378 10.55 -3.87 -1.32
CA ALA A 378 11.21 -5.15 -1.08
C ALA A 378 10.36 -6.38 -1.45
N ALA A 379 9.08 -6.20 -1.83
CA ALA A 379 8.27 -7.32 -2.32
C ALA A 379 8.69 -7.76 -3.73
N VAL A 380 9.09 -6.83 -4.60
CA VAL A 380 9.48 -7.14 -5.99
C VAL A 380 10.63 -8.16 -6.08
N PRO A 381 11.79 -7.99 -5.41
CA PRO A 381 12.86 -8.98 -5.48
C PRO A 381 12.47 -10.34 -4.89
N VAL A 382 11.61 -10.37 -3.86
CA VAL A 382 11.10 -11.62 -3.27
C VAL A 382 10.16 -12.34 -4.24
N LEU A 383 9.29 -11.60 -4.93
CA LEU A 383 8.38 -12.16 -5.93
C LEU A 383 9.17 -12.75 -7.11
N LEU A 384 10.25 -12.09 -7.53
CA LEU A 384 11.14 -12.60 -8.57
C LEU A 384 11.91 -13.84 -8.12
N ALA A 385 12.45 -13.85 -6.90
CA ALA A 385 13.13 -15.02 -6.35
C ALA A 385 12.16 -16.21 -6.20
N ALA A 386 10.95 -15.98 -5.68
CA ALA A 386 9.92 -17.00 -5.59
C ALA A 386 9.52 -17.52 -6.98
N GLY A 387 9.40 -16.63 -7.97
CA GLY A 387 9.08 -17.04 -9.33
C GLY A 387 10.17 -17.82 -10.02
N PHE A 388 11.43 -17.45 -9.81
CA PHE A 388 12.57 -18.24 -10.28
C PHE A 388 12.56 -19.65 -9.68
N LEU A 389 12.32 -19.78 -8.37
CA LEU A 389 12.20 -21.08 -7.72
C LEU A 389 11.04 -21.92 -8.29
N LEU A 390 9.88 -21.30 -8.54
CA LEU A 390 8.73 -21.98 -9.14
C LEU A 390 9.00 -22.41 -10.58
N LEU A 391 9.67 -21.58 -11.37
CA LEU A 391 10.09 -21.93 -12.73
C LEU A 391 11.10 -23.09 -12.75
N SER A 392 12.06 -23.09 -11.84
CA SER A 392 13.02 -24.18 -11.68
C SER A 392 12.33 -25.48 -11.24
N ALA A 393 11.33 -25.39 -10.35
CA ALA A 393 10.51 -26.54 -9.97
C ALA A 393 9.69 -27.08 -11.15
N ALA A 394 9.07 -26.19 -11.93
CA ALA A 394 8.38 -26.56 -13.17
C ALA A 394 9.34 -27.15 -14.23
N ALA A 395 10.60 -26.73 -14.24
CA ALA A 395 11.65 -27.30 -15.10
C ALA A 395 11.94 -28.75 -14.77
N TRP A 396 12.11 -29.00 -13.48
CA TRP A 396 12.38 -30.32 -12.98
C TRP A 396 11.23 -31.28 -13.30
N THR A 397 9.98 -30.87 -13.05
CA THR A 397 8.79 -31.70 -13.34
C THR A 397 8.54 -31.86 -14.83
N GLY A 398 8.76 -30.81 -15.64
CA GLY A 398 8.61 -30.86 -17.09
C GLY A 398 9.62 -31.78 -17.77
N GLY A 399 10.87 -31.82 -17.27
CA GLY A 399 11.90 -32.76 -17.74
C GLY A 399 11.52 -34.22 -17.51
N LEU A 400 10.89 -34.53 -16.37
CA LEU A 400 10.37 -35.88 -16.07
C LEU A 400 9.21 -36.26 -17.01
N ALA A 401 8.30 -35.33 -17.31
CA ALA A 401 7.17 -35.57 -18.22
C ALA A 401 7.60 -35.68 -19.70
N ALA A 402 8.63 -34.94 -20.12
CA ALA A 402 9.19 -35.02 -21.46
C ALA A 402 9.97 -36.33 -21.67
N ALA A 403 10.71 -36.80 -20.65
CA ALA A 403 11.33 -38.13 -20.65
C ALA A 403 10.30 -39.27 -20.77
N ALA A 404 9.04 -39.01 -20.43
CA ALA A 404 7.91 -39.93 -20.61
C ALA A 404 7.23 -39.82 -21.99
N GLY A 405 7.79 -39.10 -22.96
CA GLY A 405 7.35 -39.12 -24.36
C GLY A 405 6.17 -38.19 -24.72
N SER A 406 5.85 -37.20 -23.89
CA SER A 406 4.78 -36.23 -24.17
C SER A 406 5.29 -35.03 -24.99
N SER A 407 4.92 -34.94 -26.28
CA SER A 407 5.05 -33.70 -27.06
C SER A 407 3.67 -33.29 -27.60
N PRO A 408 3.07 -32.21 -27.09
CA PRO A 408 1.86 -31.67 -27.69
C PRO A 408 2.23 -30.83 -28.91
N ALA A 409 1.58 -31.13 -30.03
CA ALA A 409 1.61 -30.31 -31.24
C ALA A 409 0.81 -29.01 -31.02
N VAL A 410 1.39 -27.87 -31.38
CA VAL A 410 0.74 -26.59 -31.75
C VAL A 410 -0.39 -26.08 -30.83
N SER A 411 -0.24 -26.11 -29.51
CA SER A 411 -1.24 -25.57 -28.57
C SER A 411 -0.74 -24.30 -27.84
N ALA A 412 -1.52 -23.22 -27.86
CA ALA A 412 -1.19 -21.88 -27.35
C ALA A 412 -1.40 -21.70 -25.83
N CYS A 413 -0.95 -22.67 -25.01
CA CYS A 413 -1.08 -22.60 -23.55
C CYS A 413 0.28 -22.52 -22.83
N VAL A 414 0.38 -21.82 -21.69
CA VAL A 414 1.65 -21.63 -20.96
C VAL A 414 2.32 -22.96 -20.59
N SER A 415 1.56 -23.96 -20.14
CA SER A 415 2.12 -25.28 -19.80
C SER A 415 2.57 -26.06 -21.03
N CYS A 416 1.95 -25.81 -22.18
CA CYS A 416 2.24 -26.46 -23.46
C CYS A 416 3.56 -25.94 -24.04
N LEU A 417 3.82 -24.64 -23.89
CA LEU A 417 5.03 -23.96 -24.37
C LEU A 417 6.27 -24.25 -23.52
N TYR A 418 6.12 -24.93 -22.39
CA TYR A 418 7.21 -25.12 -21.44
C TYR A 418 8.33 -25.99 -22.02
N ALA A 419 7.99 -27.15 -22.58
CA ALA A 419 8.96 -28.08 -23.18
C ALA A 419 9.77 -27.44 -24.33
N PRO A 420 9.15 -26.83 -25.37
CA PRO A 420 9.91 -26.17 -26.43
C PRO A 420 10.74 -25.00 -25.94
N THR A 421 10.25 -24.23 -24.95
CA THR A 421 11.03 -23.15 -24.33
C THR A 421 12.24 -23.67 -23.56
N SER A 422 12.11 -24.81 -22.87
CA SER A 422 13.23 -25.45 -22.16
C SER A 422 14.31 -25.95 -23.14
N ALA A 423 13.90 -26.47 -24.30
CA ALA A 423 14.83 -26.86 -25.37
C ALA A 423 15.55 -25.63 -25.94
N TRP A 424 14.81 -24.56 -26.26
CA TRP A 424 15.38 -23.27 -26.67
C TRP A 424 16.40 -22.76 -25.65
N TRP A 425 16.02 -22.75 -24.36
CA TRP A 425 16.86 -22.26 -23.27
C TRP A 425 18.14 -23.07 -23.15
N SER A 426 18.05 -24.41 -23.20
CA SER A 426 19.21 -25.30 -23.13
C SER A 426 20.22 -25.02 -24.25
N GLY A 427 19.73 -24.72 -25.47
CA GLY A 427 20.54 -24.38 -26.63
C GLY A 427 21.24 -23.02 -26.58
N GLN A 428 20.90 -22.14 -25.63
CA GLN A 428 21.54 -20.82 -25.53
C GLN A 428 22.91 -20.87 -24.84
N SER A 429 23.82 -20.01 -25.31
CA SER A 429 25.13 -19.81 -24.66
C SER A 429 24.98 -19.23 -23.25
N ALA A 430 25.97 -19.44 -22.37
CA ALA A 430 25.97 -18.90 -21.01
C ALA A 430 25.85 -17.36 -21.00
N ALA A 431 26.51 -16.68 -21.95
CA ALA A 431 26.43 -15.24 -22.12
C ALA A 431 25.01 -14.79 -22.51
N ALA A 432 24.38 -15.45 -23.48
CA ALA A 432 23.01 -15.15 -23.90
C ALA A 432 22.01 -15.33 -22.74
N LYS A 433 22.13 -16.44 -22.00
CA LYS A 433 21.35 -16.71 -20.78
C LYS A 433 21.51 -15.59 -19.74
N GLY A 434 22.74 -15.17 -19.47
CA GLY A 434 23.04 -14.11 -18.50
C GLY A 434 22.45 -12.76 -18.89
N VAL A 435 22.60 -12.37 -20.16
CA VAL A 435 22.04 -11.13 -20.72
C VAL A 435 20.52 -11.11 -20.61
N LEU A 436 19.85 -12.19 -21.02
CA LEU A 436 18.39 -12.28 -21.00
C LEU A 436 17.85 -12.27 -19.56
N LEU A 437 18.49 -12.98 -18.63
CA LEU A 437 18.10 -12.98 -17.22
C LEU A 437 18.25 -11.59 -16.58
N LEU A 438 19.39 -10.93 -16.80
CA LEU A 438 19.65 -9.62 -16.20
C LEU A 438 18.80 -8.52 -16.85
N GLY A 439 18.58 -8.56 -18.17
CA GLY A 439 17.66 -7.67 -18.86
C GLY A 439 16.22 -7.84 -18.40
N THR A 440 15.77 -9.09 -18.23
CA THR A 440 14.46 -9.42 -17.65
C THR A 440 14.34 -8.91 -16.22
N ALA A 441 15.36 -9.13 -15.39
CA ALA A 441 15.40 -8.62 -14.03
C ALA A 441 15.28 -7.09 -14.00
N PHE A 442 15.95 -6.36 -14.89
CA PHE A 442 15.78 -4.91 -15.02
C PHE A 442 14.32 -4.52 -15.32
N LEU A 443 13.66 -5.19 -16.28
CA LEU A 443 12.29 -4.86 -16.66
C LEU A 443 11.32 -4.94 -15.48
N PHE A 444 11.35 -6.04 -14.72
CA PHE A 444 10.41 -6.26 -13.62
C PHE A 444 10.78 -5.51 -12.33
N THR A 445 12.06 -5.20 -12.12
CA THR A 445 12.51 -4.47 -10.93
C THR A 445 12.46 -2.95 -11.08
N SER A 446 12.67 -2.45 -12.30
CA SER A 446 12.87 -1.04 -12.58
C SER A 446 11.86 -0.47 -13.58
N PHE A 447 11.66 -1.10 -14.73
CA PHE A 447 10.78 -0.57 -15.79
C PHE A 447 9.29 -0.58 -15.40
N PHE A 448 8.71 -1.74 -15.11
CA PHE A 448 7.28 -1.81 -14.74
C PHE A 448 6.94 -1.01 -13.45
N PRO A 449 7.79 -0.99 -12.41
CA PRO A 449 7.55 -0.14 -11.24
C PRO A 449 7.84 1.35 -11.43
N LEU A 450 8.39 1.78 -12.58
CA LEU A 450 8.92 3.14 -12.81
C LEU A 450 7.94 4.25 -12.43
N TRP A 451 6.69 4.18 -12.89
CA TRP A 451 5.70 5.23 -12.61
C TRP A 451 5.37 5.38 -11.12
N GLY A 452 5.54 4.31 -10.34
CA GLY A 452 5.48 4.40 -8.88
C GLY A 452 6.60 5.26 -8.30
N ALA A 453 7.82 5.07 -8.78
CA ALA A 453 8.98 5.87 -8.39
C ALA A 453 8.86 7.33 -8.86
N VAL A 454 8.36 7.56 -10.08
CA VAL A 454 8.05 8.91 -10.60
C VAL A 454 7.04 9.61 -9.69
N SER A 455 5.95 8.94 -9.34
CA SER A 455 4.94 9.50 -8.42
C SER A 455 5.51 9.82 -7.04
N ASP A 456 6.36 8.96 -6.47
CA ASP A 456 6.98 9.21 -5.16
C ASP A 456 7.96 10.41 -5.23
N THR A 457 8.77 10.47 -6.29
CA THR A 457 9.76 11.53 -6.48
C THR A 457 9.12 12.89 -6.65
N LEU A 458 8.12 12.99 -7.54
CA LEU A 458 7.37 14.22 -7.78
C LEU A 458 6.60 14.69 -6.55
N ALA A 459 6.14 13.78 -5.69
CA ALA A 459 5.49 14.13 -4.42
C ALA A 459 6.45 14.75 -3.38
N GLY A 460 7.77 14.81 -3.65
CA GLY A 460 8.77 15.41 -2.77
C GLY A 460 9.40 14.43 -1.78
N ASP A 461 9.04 13.14 -1.81
CA ASP A 461 9.65 12.12 -0.94
C ASP A 461 11.14 11.89 -1.25
N PHE A 462 11.60 12.35 -2.42
CA PHE A 462 12.99 12.20 -2.86
C PHE A 462 13.96 13.10 -2.09
N LYS A 463 13.56 14.33 -1.71
CA LYS A 463 14.43 15.25 -0.94
C LYS A 463 14.79 14.67 0.44
N ALA A 464 13.84 14.02 1.11
CA ALA A 464 14.08 13.34 2.38
C ALA A 464 15.09 12.19 2.24
N ARG A 465 15.11 11.49 1.09
CA ARG A 465 16.06 10.39 0.82
C ARG A 465 17.44 10.88 0.40
N ARG A 466 17.52 11.97 -0.39
CA ARG A 466 18.80 12.60 -0.75
C ARG A 466 19.54 13.12 0.48
N LYS A 467 18.82 13.62 1.49
CA LYS A 467 19.41 14.06 2.78
C LYS A 467 20.03 12.90 3.57
N HIS A 468 19.54 11.67 3.40
CA HIS A 468 20.18 10.47 3.96
C HIS A 468 21.35 9.95 3.12
N ALA A 469 21.30 10.09 1.80
CA ALA A 469 22.39 9.69 0.91
C ALA A 469 23.56 10.69 0.88
N GLY A 470 23.32 11.97 1.22
CA GLY A 470 24.31 13.05 1.24
C GLY A 470 25.37 12.96 2.36
N ARG A 471 25.48 11.82 3.05
CA ARG A 471 26.63 11.48 3.91
C ARG A 471 27.74 10.72 3.16
N LEU A 472 27.56 10.47 1.85
CA LEU A 472 28.57 9.85 0.99
C LEU A 472 29.48 10.94 0.40
N GLN A 473 30.80 10.73 0.45
CA GLN A 473 31.77 11.72 -0.01
C GLN A 473 31.67 11.96 -1.53
N PRO A 474 31.93 13.19 -2.02
CA PRO A 474 31.97 13.49 -3.45
C PRO A 474 33.20 12.81 -4.10
N GLY A 475 32.99 12.01 -5.15
CA GLY A 475 34.09 11.44 -5.95
C GLY A 475 33.90 9.97 -6.34
N GLU A 476 33.07 9.21 -5.63
CA GLU A 476 32.93 7.77 -5.87
C GLU A 476 31.63 7.44 -6.65
N ILE A 477 31.77 6.91 -7.86
CA ILE A 477 30.65 6.53 -8.74
C ILE A 477 29.91 5.29 -8.20
N LEU A 478 30.62 4.35 -7.57
CA LEU A 478 30.07 3.09 -7.07
C LEU A 478 29.05 3.26 -5.92
N PRO A 479 29.32 4.08 -4.88
CA PRO A 479 28.33 4.40 -3.84
C PRO A 479 27.11 5.12 -4.38
N LEU A 480 27.26 5.92 -5.45
CA LEU A 480 26.16 6.62 -6.10
C LEU A 480 25.23 5.62 -6.83
N LEU A 481 25.80 4.65 -7.55
CA LEU A 481 25.06 3.55 -8.19
C LEU A 481 24.41 2.62 -7.16
N GLY A 482 25.06 2.38 -6.01
CA GLY A 482 24.49 1.66 -4.87
C GLY A 482 23.34 2.41 -4.18
N ALA A 483 23.32 3.74 -4.24
CA ALA A 483 22.31 4.59 -3.62
C ALA A 483 21.06 4.80 -4.48
N PHE A 484 21.17 4.71 -5.82
CA PHE A 484 20.08 4.99 -6.75
C PHE A 484 19.89 3.89 -7.79
N THR A 485 18.70 3.26 -7.78
CA THR A 485 18.27 2.34 -8.85
C THR A 485 17.97 3.09 -10.16
N PRO A 486 18.02 2.45 -11.34
CA PRO A 486 17.68 3.08 -12.62
C PRO A 486 16.33 3.80 -12.61
N ARG A 487 15.30 3.19 -12.02
CA ARG A 487 13.96 3.83 -11.90
C ARG A 487 13.96 5.12 -11.07
N MET A 488 14.84 5.22 -10.07
CA MET A 488 14.97 6.41 -9.23
C MET A 488 15.72 7.52 -9.97
N ALA A 489 16.77 7.15 -10.71
CA ALA A 489 17.49 8.08 -11.58
C ALA A 489 16.58 8.63 -12.69
N ALA A 490 15.83 7.76 -13.37
CA ALA A 490 14.85 8.15 -14.38
C ALA A 490 13.75 9.07 -13.80
N ALA A 491 13.22 8.73 -12.62
CA ALA A 491 12.24 9.60 -11.93
C ALA A 491 12.80 10.99 -11.60
N ALA A 492 14.04 11.07 -11.13
CA ALA A 492 14.70 12.34 -10.84
C ALA A 492 15.02 13.14 -12.11
N GLY A 493 15.45 12.46 -13.18
CA GLY A 493 15.69 13.07 -14.49
C GLY A 493 14.40 13.65 -15.09
N LEU A 494 13.30 12.89 -15.06
CA LEU A 494 11.99 13.34 -15.50
C LEU A 494 11.51 14.56 -14.69
N GLN A 495 11.69 14.54 -13.37
CA GLN A 495 11.39 15.71 -12.55
C GLN A 495 12.14 16.95 -13.02
N ARG A 496 13.47 16.86 -13.24
CA ARG A 496 14.29 17.98 -13.72
C ARG A 496 13.83 18.47 -15.09
N LEU A 497 13.48 17.56 -16.00
CA LEU A 497 12.96 17.92 -17.31
C LEU A 497 11.66 18.70 -17.20
N LEU A 498 10.72 18.23 -16.37
CA LEU A 498 9.44 18.90 -16.13
C LEU A 498 9.63 20.27 -15.46
N ASP A 499 10.53 20.36 -14.48
CA ASP A 499 10.86 21.64 -13.83
C ASP A 499 11.47 22.65 -14.83
N ARG A 500 12.31 22.19 -15.78
CA ARG A 500 12.85 23.02 -16.86
C ARG A 500 11.76 23.49 -17.84
N LEU A 501 10.88 22.58 -18.27
CA LEU A 501 9.78 22.93 -19.17
C LEU A 501 8.82 23.94 -18.54
N ALA A 502 8.51 23.78 -17.25
CA ALA A 502 7.70 24.74 -16.51
C ALA A 502 8.40 26.12 -16.40
N GLY A 503 9.72 26.13 -16.19
CA GLY A 503 10.54 27.35 -16.18
C GLY A 503 10.66 28.07 -17.52
N LEU A 504 10.45 27.38 -18.65
CA LEU A 504 10.40 27.97 -19.98
C LEU A 504 9.03 28.62 -20.28
N GLY A 505 7.94 28.06 -19.74
CA GLY A 505 6.60 28.63 -19.89
C GLY A 505 6.33 29.84 -18.98
N ALA A 506 6.99 29.89 -17.82
CA ALA A 506 7.02 31.08 -16.98
C ALA A 506 8.06 32.07 -17.54
N GLY A 507 7.70 32.80 -18.59
CA GLY A 507 8.55 33.84 -19.17
C GLY A 507 9.21 34.68 -18.08
N LYS A 508 10.54 34.60 -17.99
CA LYS A 508 11.34 35.46 -17.13
C LYS A 508 11.04 36.91 -17.53
N LYS A 509 10.17 37.59 -16.77
CA LYS A 509 10.21 39.06 -16.73
C LYS A 509 11.61 39.40 -16.19
N PRO A 510 12.45 40.16 -16.93
CA PRO A 510 13.77 40.52 -16.45
C PRO A 510 13.59 41.34 -15.17
N SER A 511 14.01 40.76 -14.04
CA SER A 511 14.18 41.50 -12.81
C SER A 511 15.34 42.47 -13.02
N ALA A 512 15.08 43.76 -12.89
CA ALA A 512 16.07 44.83 -13.01
C ALA A 512 17.26 44.58 -12.06
N PRO A 513 18.49 44.96 -12.47
CA PRO A 513 19.68 44.75 -11.65
C PRO A 513 19.63 45.66 -10.42
N SER A 514 19.78 45.06 -9.24
CA SER A 514 20.00 45.76 -7.98
C SER A 514 21.41 46.36 -7.98
N ALA A 515 21.49 47.67 -7.81
CA ALA A 515 22.73 48.43 -7.77
C ALA A 515 23.64 48.00 -6.60
N GLU A 516 24.93 47.83 -6.92
CA GLU A 516 26.05 47.65 -6.00
C GLU A 516 26.27 48.94 -5.19
N SER A 517 26.42 48.82 -3.87
CA SER A 517 27.09 49.82 -3.04
C SER A 517 28.49 49.32 -2.71
N ALA A 518 29.48 49.92 -3.36
CA ALA A 518 30.89 49.77 -3.05
C ALA A 518 31.26 50.49 -1.73
N SER A 519 32.11 49.87 -0.91
CA SER A 519 33.14 50.61 -0.18
C SER A 519 34.34 49.70 0.11
N SER A 520 35.46 50.07 -0.50
CA SER A 520 36.81 49.54 -0.36
C SER A 520 37.50 50.00 0.93
N GLY A 521 38.42 49.18 1.44
CA GLY A 521 39.43 49.60 2.41
C GLY A 521 40.41 48.45 2.73
N ALA A 522 41.62 48.54 2.18
CA ALA A 522 42.71 47.56 2.27
C ALA A 522 43.57 47.73 3.54
N GLN A 523 44.12 46.62 4.05
CA GLN A 523 45.56 46.32 4.29
C GLN A 523 46.16 46.76 5.63
N GLU A 524 46.61 45.79 6.45
CA GLU A 524 48.02 45.55 6.82
C GLU A 524 48.18 44.51 7.96
N GLN A 525 49.21 43.67 7.83
CA GLN A 525 49.77 42.73 8.81
C GLN A 525 50.94 43.43 9.55
N PRO A 526 51.39 43.01 10.77
CA PRO A 526 52.32 41.86 10.88
C PRO A 526 52.31 41.06 12.21
N SER A 527 53.12 39.99 12.21
CA SER A 527 53.36 38.98 13.25
C SER A 527 54.32 39.38 14.37
N ALA A 528 54.24 38.71 15.54
CA ALA A 528 55.39 38.34 16.38
C ALA A 528 55.00 37.20 17.37
N ALA A 529 56.01 36.46 17.86
CA ALA A 529 55.94 35.09 18.38
C ALA A 529 56.33 34.92 19.87
N GLN A 530 56.22 33.67 20.35
CA GLN A 530 56.86 33.01 21.54
C GLN A 530 56.24 33.33 22.93
N SER A 531 56.06 32.42 23.92
CA SER A 531 56.78 31.19 24.36
C SER A 531 55.83 30.27 25.19
N ALA A 532 55.88 28.92 25.09
CA ALA A 532 56.46 27.92 26.03
C ALA A 532 55.97 28.03 27.51
N GLU A 533 55.45 27.01 28.22
CA GLU A 533 56.05 25.73 28.67
C GLU A 533 54.99 24.75 29.23
N ALA A 534 55.30 23.44 29.21
CA ALA A 534 54.67 22.35 29.98
C ALA A 534 55.63 21.89 31.11
N PRO A 535 55.28 21.07 32.13
CA PRO A 535 54.97 19.63 31.95
C PRO A 535 54.07 18.93 33.02
N SER A 536 53.69 17.66 32.72
CA SER A 536 53.61 16.40 33.51
C SER A 536 53.31 16.41 35.04
N ALA A 537 52.71 15.43 35.75
CA ALA A 537 52.39 14.01 35.57
C ALA A 537 51.48 13.52 36.74
N ALA A 538 50.89 12.32 36.59
CA ALA A 538 50.69 11.23 37.59
C ALA A 538 49.85 11.50 38.87
N GLU A 539 48.75 10.76 39.09
CA GLU A 539 48.61 9.49 39.86
C GLU A 539 48.02 9.70 41.27
N SER A 540 46.87 9.08 41.55
CA SER A 540 46.71 8.08 42.63
C SER A 540 45.23 7.69 42.79
N ALA A 541 45.06 6.45 43.23
CA ALA A 541 43.82 5.68 43.29
C ALA A 541 43.43 5.38 44.75
N ALA A 542 42.32 4.63 44.88
CA ALA A 542 41.82 3.92 46.09
C ALA A 542 41.13 4.82 47.14
N ASP A 543 40.11 4.42 47.91
CA ASP A 543 39.47 3.13 48.28
C ASP A 543 38.04 3.48 48.78
N ALA A 544 36.95 2.76 48.53
CA ALA A 544 36.47 1.48 49.09
C ALA A 544 36.16 1.46 50.62
N GLY A 545 34.97 0.95 50.98
CA GLY A 545 34.55 0.51 52.32
C GLY A 545 33.21 1.10 52.77
N SER A 546 32.04 0.45 52.66
CA SER A 546 31.51 -0.76 53.35
C SER A 546 30.98 -0.51 54.77
N GLY A 547 29.74 -0.96 55.05
CA GLY A 547 29.34 -1.39 56.40
C GLY A 547 27.95 -0.97 56.88
N ALA A 548 27.05 -1.96 56.99
CA ALA A 548 25.86 -2.00 57.83
C ALA A 548 26.26 -1.98 59.34
N ASP A 549 25.43 -1.93 60.39
CA ASP A 549 24.03 -2.30 60.66
C ASP A 549 23.63 -1.71 62.04
N ASP A 550 22.33 -1.70 62.33
CA ASP A 550 21.62 -1.81 63.63
C ASP A 550 22.01 -0.98 64.88
N THR A 551 21.01 -0.31 65.47
CA THR A 551 20.37 -0.76 66.75
C THR A 551 19.20 0.14 67.16
N ALA A 552 18.23 -0.50 67.82
CA ALA A 552 16.99 0.05 68.33
C ALA A 552 17.17 0.85 69.63
N ASP A 553 16.23 1.75 69.93
CA ASP A 553 15.71 1.96 71.28
C ASP A 553 14.39 2.75 71.25
N ALA A 554 13.44 2.31 72.08
CA ALA A 554 12.24 3.02 72.50
C ALA A 554 12.37 3.31 74.00
N PRO A 555 11.68 4.31 74.58
CA PRO A 555 10.33 4.02 75.10
C PRO A 555 9.34 5.21 75.16
N GLY A 556 8.04 4.87 75.19
CA GLY A 556 7.12 5.45 76.18
C GLY A 556 6.19 6.62 75.83
N ALA A 557 4.89 6.32 75.84
CA ALA A 557 3.78 7.06 76.48
C ALA A 557 2.78 7.93 75.67
N ALA A 558 1.50 7.63 75.95
CA ALA A 558 0.31 8.48 76.01
C ALA A 558 -0.48 8.86 74.72
N GLY A 559 -1.49 8.04 74.42
CA GLY A 559 -2.90 8.42 74.42
C GLY A 559 -3.39 9.64 73.61
N ALA A 560 -3.97 9.39 72.44
CA ALA A 560 -5.17 10.11 71.96
C ALA A 560 -5.85 9.31 70.85
N ALA A 561 -7.09 8.88 71.09
CA ALA A 561 -7.94 8.23 70.10
C ALA A 561 -8.22 9.17 68.93
N ARG A 562 -7.55 8.93 67.79
CA ARG A 562 -7.97 9.43 66.48
C ARG A 562 -8.47 8.24 65.68
N SER A 563 -9.68 8.34 65.15
CA SER A 563 -10.22 7.38 64.19
C SER A 563 -9.30 7.34 62.96
N GLY A 564 -8.37 6.40 62.97
CA GLY A 564 -7.48 6.14 61.86
C GLY A 564 -8.27 5.49 60.74
N THR A 565 -8.76 6.29 59.78
CA THR A 565 -8.88 5.78 58.42
C THR A 565 -7.48 5.31 58.04
N VAL A 566 -7.30 4.00 57.92
CA VAL A 566 -6.09 3.41 57.34
C VAL A 566 -5.79 4.20 56.06
N PRO A 567 -4.61 4.83 55.90
CA PRO A 567 -4.28 5.52 54.66
C PRO A 567 -4.31 4.47 53.57
N GLU A 568 -5.39 4.48 52.80
CA GLU A 568 -5.60 3.60 51.66
C GLU A 568 -4.37 3.79 50.76
N ARG A 569 -3.55 2.74 50.65
CA ARG A 569 -2.27 2.78 49.95
C ARG A 569 -2.57 2.94 48.46
N ARG A 570 -2.77 4.18 48.01
CA ARG A 570 -3.09 4.49 46.62
C ARG A 570 -1.88 4.21 45.75
N HIS A 571 -2.01 3.22 44.88
CA HIS A 571 -1.01 2.95 43.87
C HIS A 571 -1.03 4.08 42.83
N ARG A 572 0.15 4.64 42.52
CA ARG A 572 0.34 5.63 41.46
C ARG A 572 0.75 4.91 40.17
N PHE A 573 -0.04 5.11 39.13
CA PHE A 573 0.18 4.48 37.82
C PHE A 573 0.40 5.49 36.70
N THR A 574 0.30 6.79 37.00
CA THR A 574 0.54 7.86 36.03
C THR A 574 2.03 8.05 35.79
N THR A 575 2.46 7.88 34.54
CA THR A 575 3.85 8.10 34.11
C THR A 575 3.97 9.35 33.25
N ALA A 576 5.22 9.76 32.94
CA ALA A 576 5.47 10.82 31.97
C ALA A 576 4.82 10.54 30.60
N ARG A 577 4.72 9.25 30.23
CA ARG A 577 4.06 8.80 29.00
C ARG A 577 2.54 8.96 29.06
N THR A 578 1.93 8.68 30.22
CA THR A 578 0.51 8.96 30.48
C THR A 578 0.24 10.45 30.29
N ARG A 579 1.02 11.31 30.95
CA ARG A 579 0.89 12.77 30.87
C ARG A 579 1.06 13.29 29.46
N GLN A 580 2.05 12.78 28.71
CA GLN A 580 2.22 13.13 27.31
C GLN A 580 0.97 12.78 26.49
N THR A 581 0.38 11.61 26.72
CA THR A 581 -0.81 11.17 25.97
C THR A 581 -2.07 11.94 26.38
N VAL A 582 -2.29 12.18 27.67
CA VAL A 582 -3.50 12.80 28.22
C VAL A 582 -3.47 14.32 28.13
N HIS A 583 -2.32 14.98 28.32
CA HIS A 583 -2.23 16.45 28.41
C HIS A 583 -1.63 17.12 27.18
N GLN A 584 -0.86 16.40 26.37
CA GLN A 584 -0.20 16.97 25.18
C GLN A 584 -0.72 16.37 23.86
N GLY A 585 -1.24 15.14 23.92
CA GLY A 585 -1.72 14.40 22.76
C GLY A 585 -0.58 13.89 21.87
N LYS A 586 -0.91 12.98 20.95
CA LYS A 586 0.08 12.50 19.97
C LYS A 586 0.20 13.48 18.82
N GLN A 587 1.40 14.03 18.62
CA GLN A 587 1.75 14.71 17.38
C GLN A 587 2.04 13.69 16.28
N ALA A 588 1.45 13.85 15.09
CA ALA A 588 1.92 13.11 13.92
C ALA A 588 2.81 14.03 13.10
N TYR A 589 4.00 13.50 12.81
CA TYR A 589 4.75 13.92 11.64
C TYR A 589 4.04 13.40 10.40
N LEU A 590 2.98 14.11 9.96
CA LEU A 590 2.48 13.87 8.61
C LEU A 590 3.55 14.38 7.63
N PRO A 591 3.87 13.63 6.55
CA PRO A 591 4.85 14.09 5.57
C PRO A 591 4.51 15.48 5.04
N ALA A 592 5.54 16.30 4.77
CA ALA A 592 5.37 17.56 4.04
C ALA A 592 4.58 17.30 2.74
N GLY A 593 3.47 18.03 2.54
CA GLY A 593 2.56 17.83 1.41
C GLY A 593 1.26 17.05 1.72
N THR A 594 0.94 16.78 2.99
CA THR A 594 -0.45 16.46 3.37
C THR A 594 -1.27 17.75 3.48
N LEU A 595 -2.56 17.68 3.14
CA LEU A 595 -3.49 18.82 3.12
C LEU A 595 -3.46 19.65 4.42
N TYR A 596 -3.14 19.03 5.56
CA TYR A 596 -3.20 19.66 6.89
C TYR A 596 -1.83 20.00 7.49
N GLY A 597 -0.73 19.90 6.73
CA GLY A 597 0.57 20.45 7.13
C GLY A 597 1.28 19.82 8.34
N GLY A 598 0.86 18.65 8.84
CA GLY A 598 1.33 18.12 10.13
C GLY A 598 0.59 18.72 11.33
N GLY A 599 0.76 18.14 12.53
CA GLY A 599 0.14 18.63 13.78
C GLY A 599 -0.59 17.54 14.58
N TRP A 600 -1.33 17.94 15.62
CA TRP A 600 -2.07 17.04 16.50
C TRP A 600 -3.01 16.09 15.75
N THR A 601 -2.98 14.83 16.18
CA THR A 601 -3.69 13.71 15.54
C THR A 601 -5.10 13.50 16.03
N ILE A 602 -5.66 14.44 16.79
CA ILE A 602 -6.91 14.32 17.55
C ILE A 602 -6.95 13.15 18.56
N MET A 603 -5.88 12.35 18.66
CA MET A 603 -5.70 11.25 19.62
C MET A 603 -4.97 11.73 20.89
N GLY A 604 -5.41 11.23 22.05
CA GLY A 604 -4.99 11.77 23.35
C GLY A 604 -5.46 13.21 23.53
N LEU A 605 -4.89 13.96 24.48
CA LEU A 605 -5.23 15.36 24.78
C LEU A 605 -6.68 15.54 25.28
N HIS A 606 -6.90 15.28 26.56
CA HIS A 606 -8.18 15.42 27.26
C HIS A 606 -8.18 16.58 28.26
N ASN A 607 -7.04 17.24 28.43
CA ASN A 607 -6.93 18.54 29.09
C ASN A 607 -7.46 19.66 28.17
N TRP A 608 -8.32 20.54 28.71
CA TRP A 608 -8.92 21.64 27.96
C TRP A 608 -7.91 22.73 27.55
N ASN A 609 -6.98 23.10 28.43
CA ASN A 609 -5.95 24.10 28.16
C ASN A 609 -4.96 23.60 27.10
N GLY A 610 -4.47 22.38 27.26
CA GLY A 610 -3.61 21.76 26.24
C GLY A 610 -4.31 21.63 24.89
N PHE A 611 -5.63 21.40 24.88
CA PHE A 611 -6.45 21.42 23.68
C PHE A 611 -6.48 22.80 23.00
N LEU A 612 -6.71 23.88 23.76
CA LEU A 612 -6.68 25.23 23.21
C LEU A 612 -5.32 25.57 22.60
N ASP A 613 -4.23 25.13 23.23
CA ASP A 613 -2.87 25.32 22.71
C ASP A 613 -2.64 24.52 21.42
N ALA A 614 -3.11 23.28 21.36
CA ALA A 614 -3.06 22.49 20.13
C ALA A 614 -3.90 23.12 19.00
N VAL A 615 -5.06 23.71 19.32
CA VAL A 615 -5.91 24.40 18.34
C VAL A 615 -5.19 25.61 17.75
N ARG A 616 -4.55 26.42 18.60
CA ARG A 616 -3.74 27.59 18.19
C ARG A 616 -2.55 27.17 17.33
N ARG A 617 -1.83 26.13 17.76
CA ARG A 617 -0.62 25.63 17.07
C ARG A 617 -0.92 24.96 15.73
N ASP A 618 -1.98 24.15 15.65
CA ASP A 618 -2.19 23.19 14.57
C ASP A 618 -3.31 23.59 13.58
N ARG A 619 -3.57 24.89 13.45
CA ARG A 619 -4.54 25.48 12.51
C ARG A 619 -5.92 24.83 12.57
N CYS A 620 -6.41 24.65 13.79
CA CYS A 620 -7.76 24.16 14.02
C CYS A 620 -8.67 25.33 14.44
N THR A 621 -9.96 25.16 14.21
CA THR A 621 -11.01 26.08 14.66
C THR A 621 -12.01 25.30 15.49
N VAL A 622 -12.38 25.84 16.66
CA VAL A 622 -13.44 25.26 17.48
C VAL A 622 -14.76 25.76 16.90
N VAL A 623 -15.58 24.84 16.40
CA VAL A 623 -16.89 25.15 15.79
C VAL A 623 -17.95 25.29 16.86
N ARG A 624 -17.96 24.35 17.82
CA ARG A 624 -18.95 24.29 18.89
C ARG A 624 -18.32 23.65 20.11
N THR A 625 -18.67 24.15 21.28
CA THR A 625 -18.34 23.53 22.56
C THR A 625 -19.62 23.36 23.34
N GLU A 626 -19.83 22.17 23.88
CA GLU A 626 -20.91 21.85 24.80
C GLU A 626 -20.29 21.48 26.14
N GLU A 627 -20.81 22.05 27.22
CA GLU A 627 -20.43 21.67 28.58
C GLU A 627 -21.62 20.99 29.22
N LEU A 628 -21.39 19.79 29.77
CA LEU A 628 -22.43 19.05 30.46
C LEU A 628 -22.68 19.70 31.83
N PRO A 629 -23.92 20.15 32.11
CA PRO A 629 -24.20 20.90 33.33
C PRO A 629 -23.97 20.06 34.59
N GLU A 630 -24.17 18.74 34.51
CA GLU A 630 -24.09 17.87 35.68
C GLU A 630 -22.67 17.75 36.23
N ASN A 631 -21.66 17.75 35.35
CA ASN A 631 -20.29 17.38 35.73
C ASN A 631 -19.18 18.19 35.07
N GLY A 632 -19.52 19.22 34.28
CA GLY A 632 -18.56 20.11 33.65
C GLY A 632 -17.74 19.48 32.52
N ILE A 633 -17.98 18.21 32.16
CA ILE A 633 -17.30 17.56 31.04
C ILE A 633 -17.63 18.30 29.76
N ARG A 634 -16.60 18.61 28.96
CA ARG A 634 -16.73 19.38 27.73
C ARG A 634 -16.65 18.50 26.49
N ARG A 635 -17.48 18.79 25.49
CA ARG A 635 -17.39 18.22 24.16
C ARG A 635 -17.14 19.35 23.17
N ALA A 636 -15.99 19.33 22.49
CA ALA A 636 -15.71 20.28 21.42
C ALA A 636 -15.81 19.61 20.05
N VAL A 637 -16.40 20.33 19.12
CA VAL A 637 -16.45 20.02 17.69
C VAL A 637 -15.43 20.92 17.00
N ILE A 638 -14.44 20.30 16.38
CA ILE A 638 -13.24 20.96 15.86
C ILE A 638 -13.20 20.80 14.35
N ARG A 639 -12.88 21.87 13.64
CA ARG A 639 -12.72 21.91 12.19
C ARG A 639 -11.27 22.26 11.88
N ARG A 640 -10.57 21.39 11.16
CA ARG A 640 -9.16 21.59 10.82
C ARG A 640 -9.03 22.35 9.51
N GLN A 641 -8.16 23.36 9.47
CA GLN A 641 -7.83 24.06 8.23
C GLN A 641 -6.72 23.30 7.49
N GLY A 642 -6.93 23.08 6.21
CA GLY A 642 -5.94 22.57 5.27
C GLY A 642 -5.63 23.60 4.18
N THR A 643 -4.63 23.31 3.36
CA THR A 643 -4.28 24.10 2.18
C THR A 643 -4.68 23.34 0.93
N ASP A 644 -5.49 23.98 0.09
CA ASP A 644 -5.94 23.44 -1.20
C ASP A 644 -4.70 23.30 -2.10
N PRO A 645 -4.40 22.09 -2.58
CA PRO A 645 -3.21 21.86 -3.40
C PRO A 645 -3.33 22.46 -4.81
N LEU A 646 -4.53 22.85 -5.25
CA LEU A 646 -4.78 23.51 -6.54
C LEU A 646 -4.50 25.01 -6.45
N THR A 647 -5.15 25.69 -5.50
CA THR A 647 -5.12 27.16 -5.42
C THR A 647 -4.08 27.68 -4.43
N GLY A 648 -3.61 26.84 -3.50
CA GLY A 648 -2.83 27.28 -2.34
C GLY A 648 -3.68 27.98 -1.27
N GLU A 649 -4.99 28.12 -1.47
CA GLU A 649 -5.90 28.73 -0.49
C GLU A 649 -6.13 27.83 0.72
N THR A 650 -6.43 28.41 1.86
CA THR A 650 -6.86 27.66 3.04
C THR A 650 -8.31 27.20 2.88
N PHE A 651 -8.58 25.91 3.11
CA PHE A 651 -9.93 25.35 3.18
C PHE A 651 -10.17 24.67 4.53
N THR A 652 -11.42 24.49 4.92
CA THR A 652 -11.78 23.81 6.17
C THR A 652 -12.28 22.39 5.94
N SER A 653 -11.92 21.46 6.82
CA SER A 653 -12.19 20.02 6.68
C SER A 653 -13.28 19.46 7.60
N LEU A 654 -13.46 18.13 7.54
CA LEU A 654 -14.33 17.32 8.41
C LEU A 654 -14.29 17.77 9.87
N THR A 655 -15.47 17.84 10.48
CA THR A 655 -15.65 18.21 11.88
C THR A 655 -15.42 16.99 12.78
N TYR A 656 -14.55 17.14 13.78
CA TYR A 656 -14.22 16.09 14.76
C TYR A 656 -14.78 16.46 16.12
N GLY A 657 -15.56 15.55 16.73
CA GLY A 657 -15.96 15.72 18.14
C GLY A 657 -14.93 15.11 19.08
N LYS A 658 -14.64 15.79 20.19
CA LYS A 658 -13.75 15.29 21.24
C LYS A 658 -14.25 15.67 22.63
N THR A 659 -14.01 14.81 23.61
CA THR A 659 -14.40 14.99 25.00
C THR A 659 -13.19 15.33 25.88
N PHE A 660 -13.37 16.30 26.77
CA PHE A 660 -12.36 16.88 27.66
C PHE A 660 -12.86 16.92 29.10
N TYR A 661 -11.92 16.91 30.03
CA TYR A 661 -12.21 17.15 31.45
C TYR A 661 -12.73 18.58 31.68
N PRO A 662 -13.37 18.83 32.83
CA PRO A 662 -13.78 20.18 33.21
C PRO A 662 -12.64 21.19 33.08
N LYS A 663 -12.96 22.38 32.55
CA LYS A 663 -11.95 23.40 32.20
C LYS A 663 -11.12 23.90 33.37
N HIS A 664 -11.64 23.81 34.59
CA HIS A 664 -10.99 24.26 35.82
C HIS A 664 -10.08 23.20 36.42
N TYR A 665 -10.08 21.95 35.91
CA TYR A 665 -9.17 20.93 36.40
C TYR A 665 -7.78 21.09 35.77
N ASN A 666 -6.75 21.07 36.62
CA ASN A 666 -5.36 21.08 36.20
C ASN A 666 -4.84 19.66 35.89
N ASP A 667 -3.61 19.56 35.36
CA ASP A 667 -3.01 18.28 34.96
C ASP A 667 -2.94 17.25 36.09
N SER A 668 -2.61 17.68 37.32
CA SER A 668 -2.46 16.78 38.47
C SER A 668 -3.81 16.28 38.99
N GLU A 669 -4.84 17.12 38.94
CA GLU A 669 -6.23 16.73 39.24
C GLU A 669 -6.77 15.74 38.22
N ILE A 670 -6.49 15.97 36.93
CA ILE A 670 -6.86 15.03 35.85
C ILE A 670 -6.14 13.69 36.04
N ASP A 671 -4.83 13.70 36.29
CA ASP A 671 -4.03 12.49 36.58
C ASP A 671 -4.63 11.74 37.78
N ARG A 672 -4.96 12.45 38.86
CA ARG A 672 -5.58 11.88 40.07
C ARG A 672 -6.92 11.20 39.77
N LEU A 673 -7.75 11.77 38.88
CA LEU A 673 -9.01 11.13 38.48
C LEU A 673 -8.76 9.84 37.69
N GLY A 674 -7.72 9.78 36.87
CA GLY A 674 -7.27 8.56 36.20
C GLY A 674 -6.85 7.47 37.19
N GLU A 675 -6.07 7.84 38.20
CA GLU A 675 -5.61 6.94 39.26
C GLU A 675 -6.74 6.46 40.16
N ASP A 676 -7.61 7.36 40.62
CA ASP A 676 -8.74 7.02 41.47
C ASP A 676 -9.72 6.09 40.74
N ALA A 677 -9.92 6.29 39.43
CA ALA A 677 -10.77 5.43 38.62
C ALA A 677 -10.16 4.03 38.42
N LEU A 678 -8.84 3.94 38.23
CA LEU A 678 -8.15 2.66 38.14
C LEU A 678 -8.15 1.92 39.48
N ASN A 679 -7.83 2.61 40.58
CA ASN A 679 -7.84 2.03 41.93
C ASN A 679 -9.24 1.51 42.29
N LYS A 680 -10.29 2.28 42.00
CA LYS A 680 -11.68 1.83 42.17
C LYS A 680 -12.02 0.61 41.31
N ALA A 681 -11.53 0.55 40.07
CA ALA A 681 -11.73 -0.60 39.20
C ALA A 681 -11.00 -1.85 39.70
N ILE A 682 -9.83 -1.70 40.30
CA ILE A 682 -9.07 -2.78 40.94
C ILE A 682 -9.85 -3.31 42.15
N LEU A 683 -10.26 -2.43 43.06
CA LEU A 683 -11.01 -2.78 44.27
C LEU A 683 -12.34 -3.49 43.95
N HIS A 684 -13.01 -3.07 42.88
CA HIS A 684 -14.29 -3.67 42.45
C HIS A 684 -14.12 -4.86 41.49
N ASN A 685 -12.90 -5.27 41.15
CA ASN A 685 -12.61 -6.31 40.15
C ASN A 685 -13.32 -6.07 38.79
N ARG A 686 -13.27 -4.84 38.29
CA ARG A 686 -13.95 -4.39 37.05
C ARG A 686 -13.00 -4.12 35.89
N LEU A 687 -11.78 -4.64 35.96
CA LEU A 687 -10.84 -4.58 34.85
C LEU A 687 -11.27 -5.52 33.73
N GLN A 688 -11.38 -4.99 32.51
CA GLN A 688 -11.69 -5.79 31.33
C GLN A 688 -10.42 -6.01 30.53
N SER A 689 -10.09 -7.28 30.23
CA SER A 689 -8.93 -7.60 29.42
C SER A 689 -9.11 -7.10 27.98
N GLN A 690 -8.24 -6.19 27.56
CA GLN A 690 -8.09 -5.81 26.18
C GLN A 690 -7.02 -6.71 25.57
N ASN A 691 -7.46 -7.83 25.03
CA ASN A 691 -6.58 -8.72 24.30
C ASN A 691 -6.34 -8.19 22.90
N ASP A 692 -5.10 -8.34 22.43
CA ASP A 692 -4.81 -8.22 21.03
C ASP A 692 -5.58 -9.29 20.24
N HIS A 693 -5.56 -9.16 18.93
CA HIS A 693 -6.22 -10.08 18.01
C HIS A 693 -5.65 -11.52 18.02
N ARG A 694 -4.65 -11.82 18.87
CA ARG A 694 -4.08 -13.15 19.12
C ARG A 694 -4.48 -13.70 20.50
N GLY A 695 -5.32 -13.00 21.25
CA GLY A 695 -5.64 -13.37 22.62
C GLY A 695 -4.54 -13.02 23.63
N ARG A 696 -3.47 -12.33 23.21
CA ARG A 696 -2.45 -11.85 24.15
C ARG A 696 -2.96 -10.60 24.81
N LEU A 697 -2.88 -10.55 26.14
CA LEU A 697 -3.25 -9.36 26.90
C LEU A 697 -2.41 -8.17 26.45
N GLN A 698 -3.06 -7.13 25.93
CA GLN A 698 -2.41 -5.90 25.47
C GLN A 698 -2.49 -4.81 26.53
N ALA A 699 -3.63 -4.71 27.21
CA ALA A 699 -3.91 -3.79 28.29
C ALA A 699 -5.11 -4.31 29.07
N TYR A 700 -5.35 -3.77 30.26
CA TYR A 700 -6.69 -3.79 30.85
C TYR A 700 -7.36 -2.45 30.58
N THR A 701 -8.65 -2.49 30.24
CA THR A 701 -9.50 -1.30 30.21
C THR A 701 -10.24 -1.19 31.53
N PHE A 702 -10.29 0.02 32.07
CA PHE A 702 -11.07 0.35 33.26
C PHE A 702 -12.09 1.45 32.93
N ARG A 703 -13.21 1.44 33.65
CA ARG A 703 -14.28 2.42 33.48
C ARG A 703 -15.01 2.58 34.80
N GLU A 704 -14.82 3.71 35.44
CA GLU A 704 -15.38 3.99 36.76
C GLU A 704 -15.92 5.41 36.86
N GLU A 705 -16.66 5.67 37.92
CA GLU A 705 -17.10 7.00 38.33
C GLU A 705 -16.35 7.42 39.58
N VAL A 706 -15.75 8.60 39.54
CA VAL A 706 -14.94 9.16 40.62
C VAL A 706 -15.44 10.56 40.98
N VAL A 707 -15.18 10.98 42.21
CA VAL A 707 -15.54 12.32 42.67
C VAL A 707 -14.43 13.28 42.28
N GLY A 708 -14.78 14.30 41.51
CA GLY A 708 -13.91 15.39 41.11
C GLY A 708 -13.49 16.30 42.28
N PRO A 709 -12.45 17.14 42.10
CA PRO A 709 -12.05 18.15 43.09
C PRO A 709 -13.18 19.10 43.51
N ASP A 710 -14.18 19.29 42.66
CA ASP A 710 -15.37 20.12 42.89
C ASP A 710 -16.58 19.34 43.44
N GLY A 711 -16.37 18.10 43.89
CA GLY A 711 -17.41 17.23 44.45
C GLY A 711 -18.34 16.58 43.41
N LYS A 712 -18.15 16.86 42.11
CA LYS A 712 -19.00 16.31 41.04
C LYS A 712 -18.58 14.90 40.65
N ILE A 713 -19.53 14.09 40.19
CA ILE A 713 -19.24 12.74 39.70
C ILE A 713 -18.74 12.80 38.25
N ILE A 714 -17.53 12.31 38.03
CA ILE A 714 -16.86 12.24 36.74
C ILE A 714 -16.72 10.78 36.31
N GLY A 715 -17.30 10.42 35.17
CA GLY A 715 -17.04 9.13 34.54
C GLY A 715 -15.65 9.16 33.89
N VAL A 716 -14.75 8.26 34.27
CA VAL A 716 -13.40 8.11 33.71
C VAL A 716 -13.21 6.73 33.11
N GLN A 717 -12.78 6.70 31.85
CA GLN A 717 -12.42 5.48 31.14
C GLN A 717 -10.95 5.55 30.75
N GLY A 718 -10.22 4.45 30.91
CA GLY A 718 -8.81 4.39 30.54
C GLY A 718 -8.30 3.00 30.26
N ARG A 719 -6.99 2.94 30.01
CA ARG A 719 -6.24 1.71 29.75
C ARG A 719 -4.99 1.66 30.61
N VAL A 720 -4.68 0.49 31.16
CA VAL A 720 -3.48 0.23 31.97
C VAL A 720 -2.70 -0.95 31.39
N LEU A 721 -1.37 -0.83 31.36
CA LEU A 721 -0.47 -1.88 30.90
C LEU A 721 -0.18 -2.89 32.01
N PRO A 722 -0.22 -4.19 31.71
CA PRO A 722 0.39 -5.21 32.56
C PRO A 722 1.90 -5.36 32.26
N ASP A 723 2.68 -5.82 33.24
CA ASP A 723 4.02 -6.39 33.04
C ASP A 723 3.93 -7.82 32.47
N ALA A 724 5.07 -8.52 32.40
CA ALA A 724 5.13 -9.89 31.86
C ALA A 724 4.43 -10.91 32.79
N GLU A 725 4.36 -10.59 34.08
CA GLU A 725 3.77 -11.36 35.16
C GLU A 725 2.27 -11.07 35.33
N GLY A 726 1.75 -10.02 34.67
CA GLY A 726 0.34 -9.62 34.71
C GLY A 726 0.01 -8.52 35.72
N ASN A 727 0.99 -8.02 36.47
CA ASN A 727 0.81 -6.91 37.40
C ASN A 727 0.65 -5.59 36.65
N LEU A 728 -0.18 -4.70 37.19
CA LEU A 728 -0.44 -3.40 36.58
C LEU A 728 0.78 -2.49 36.76
N THR A 729 1.22 -1.84 35.67
CA THR A 729 2.43 -1.01 35.66
C THR A 729 2.14 0.47 35.42
N GLU A 730 1.53 0.81 34.27
CA GLU A 730 1.29 2.20 33.89
C GLU A 730 -0.06 2.41 33.22
N ILE A 731 -0.71 3.55 33.49
CA ILE A 731 -1.86 4.01 32.70
C ILE A 731 -1.37 4.48 31.33
N ILE A 732 -1.88 3.91 30.25
CA ILE A 732 -1.55 4.31 28.88
C ILE A 732 -2.22 5.65 28.54
N ASP A 733 -3.52 5.72 28.82
CA ASP A 733 -4.39 6.88 28.63
C ASP A 733 -5.65 6.75 29.47
N HIS A 734 -6.26 7.90 29.75
CA HIS A 734 -7.60 7.98 30.30
C HIS A 734 -8.29 9.24 29.78
N PHE A 735 -9.63 9.21 29.81
CA PHE A 735 -10.47 10.29 29.31
C PHE A 735 -11.85 10.28 29.99
N PRO A 736 -12.54 11.42 30.02
CA PRO A 736 -13.87 11.49 30.62
C PRO A 736 -14.93 10.93 29.66
N TYR A 737 -15.96 10.28 30.22
CA TYR A 737 -17.12 9.79 29.48
C TYR A 737 -18.43 10.15 30.21
N ASN A 738 -19.54 10.21 29.46
CA ASN A 738 -20.88 10.39 30.03
C ASN A 738 -21.74 9.12 29.77
N HIS A 739 -22.33 8.55 30.82
CA HIS A 739 -23.23 7.38 30.72
C HIS A 739 -24.67 7.74 30.29
N ARG A 740 -25.13 8.98 30.55
CA ARG A 740 -26.52 9.41 30.31
C ARG A 740 -26.80 9.87 28.88
N GLN A 741 -25.74 10.11 28.09
CA GLN A 741 -25.85 10.53 26.70
C GLN A 741 -24.82 9.83 25.81
N THR A 742 -25.07 8.59 25.42
CA THR A 742 -24.41 7.98 24.25
C THR A 742 -24.99 8.57 22.96
N VAL A 743 -24.86 9.87 22.76
CA VAL A 743 -25.18 10.50 21.47
C VAL A 743 -24.07 10.13 20.50
N SER A 744 -24.35 9.13 19.66
CA SER A 744 -23.45 8.70 18.60
C SER A 744 -23.02 9.90 17.75
N PHE A 745 -21.76 9.93 17.33
CA PHE A 745 -21.19 10.97 16.46
C PHE A 745 -22.01 11.28 15.20
N ARG A 746 -22.91 10.38 14.81
CA ARG A 746 -23.79 10.51 13.65
C ARG A 746 -24.89 11.58 13.80
N ARG A 747 -25.38 11.85 15.02
CA ARG A 747 -26.44 12.85 15.25
C ARG A 747 -25.90 14.28 15.17
N LEU A 748 -24.79 14.56 15.85
CA LEU A 748 -24.20 15.91 15.88
C LEU A 748 -23.59 16.38 14.54
N SER A 749 -23.29 15.47 13.61
CA SER A 749 -22.91 15.83 12.24
C SER A 749 -24.10 15.97 11.29
N ALA A 750 -25.29 15.51 11.71
CA ALA A 750 -26.51 15.58 10.92
C ALA A 750 -27.31 16.86 11.21
N ASP A 751 -27.15 17.46 12.38
CA ASP A 751 -27.83 18.70 12.78
C ASP A 751 -27.11 19.99 12.30
N GLN A 752 -26.31 19.88 11.23
CA GLN A 752 -25.80 21.01 10.46
C GLN A 752 -26.44 20.93 9.06
N ASP A 753 -27.66 21.47 9.00
CA ASP A 753 -28.54 21.66 7.82
C ASP A 753 -29.17 20.42 7.17
#